data_AF-A0A3Q9NMP6-F1
#
_entry.id   AF-A0A3Q9NMP6-F1
#
_cell.length_a   1.000
_cell.length_b   1.000
_cell.length_c   1.000
_cell.angle_alpha   90.00
_cell.angle_beta   90.00
_cell.angle_gamma   90.00
#
_symmetry.space_group_name_H-M   'P 1'
#
loop_
_entity.id
_entity.type
_entity.pdbx_description
1 polymer ?
#
loop_
_entity_poly.entity_id
_entity_poly.type
_entity_poly.pdbx_seq_one_letter_code
_entity_poly.pdbx_strand_id
1 'polypeptide(L)'
;MLSGSRVWLPSLVLTSVVALSGCGGGDSAVDEAGSRDNSFPPTKNARDDFSSGSTGDSNNTNGLAANEVRVTVEVPSALAPNGELTRRNLRIVTPDRIEVYRTDQSLRNLGSVDVTHRTEGSGAEVITFSNGLPLGPDVVIEAVYGNTRMRALAADSDRDVKVNPFSEYLVSHSISGYSPDQFSQIMDCVDDASGELCLNKYVWSTLADQVHDFEIDIPGDVDLGAALDHLDSRGDFARYVDSMAAYAVLDEQSSGKISASSADYNSVFLGVELGQTFRESSLAGSGQWGVRTAQEESVTDSNGTGYVYPALTLTSFDAFNIRVTSLASDVPYNREALIHQAGNEFYPRGTDHWDLNTHASSPGAATLQDNTRLLAGRALYQSVTGRGSSLTIGWTRNPYYLDAFVSTTDEAGEAPDRVLGGYFSAGKAIELEATEDALQRKAVLEDHYLSVLELNLLRQAGFSLDQLNGRQYNVAFLASRFADGAEPLVIESGVGSWEISGNDVHQVMTTTAIARDGGSGAVTGPMAGDRNADWTISTRPSRLSVGDRNIGRLNLDISNPSGQFVTPDLGIGASTPDGSLLAFNLDNADTGDGLLIAAAQTGDFPQSGRFRLQGLAMGLADGENRLRHFDNAVLTIDSGTTATLTGQTLKVVHSVANETVSGPVAVDEGEVALTYTQGGNGEVAFEAGGLTLTGFVAPGQDQLFLRLQDADGGEQQLGLLIATRLPD
;
A
#
# COMPACT_ATOMS: atom_id res chain seq x y z
N MET A 1 -7.77 3.04 -66.12
CA MET A 1 -9.17 3.42 -65.84
C MET A 1 -9.75 2.40 -64.88
N LEU A 2 -10.02 2.85 -63.64
CA LEU A 2 -11.06 2.43 -62.68
C LEU A 2 -11.27 0.96 -62.26
N SER A 3 -11.18 0.78 -60.93
CA SER A 3 -11.94 -0.11 -60.02
C SER A 3 -11.68 -1.62 -60.09
N GLY A 4 -11.66 -2.40 -58.99
CA GLY A 4 -11.91 -2.14 -57.57
C GLY A 4 -12.34 -3.45 -56.87
N SER A 5 -12.14 -3.53 -55.55
CA SER A 5 -12.66 -4.56 -54.59
C SER A 5 -11.88 -5.89 -54.55
N ARG A 6 -11.63 -6.57 -53.42
CA ARG A 6 -11.85 -6.40 -51.97
C ARG A 6 -10.96 -7.50 -51.33
N VAL A 7 -10.12 -7.19 -50.34
CA VAL A 7 -9.41 -8.21 -49.55
C VAL A 7 -9.71 -7.97 -48.07
N TRP A 8 -10.08 -9.05 -47.40
CA TRP A 8 -10.34 -9.20 -45.97
C TRP A 8 -9.18 -8.65 -45.11
N LEU A 9 -9.50 -7.87 -44.08
CA LEU A 9 -8.61 -7.65 -42.94
C LEU A 9 -9.04 -8.59 -41.80
N PRO A 10 -8.11 -9.38 -41.22
CA PRO A 10 -8.35 -10.07 -39.95
C PRO A 10 -8.14 -9.12 -38.76
N SER A 11 -8.84 -9.46 -37.69
CA SER A 11 -8.99 -8.82 -36.40
C SER A 11 -7.67 -8.42 -35.72
N LEU A 12 -7.64 -7.20 -35.19
CA LEU A 12 -6.67 -6.74 -34.21
C LEU A 12 -7.07 -7.29 -32.82
N VAL A 13 -6.34 -8.29 -32.34
CA VAL A 13 -6.25 -8.59 -30.90
C VAL A 13 -5.21 -7.63 -30.36
N LEU A 14 -5.62 -6.72 -29.48
CA LEU A 14 -4.71 -5.83 -28.76
C LEU A 14 -4.01 -6.65 -27.66
N THR A 15 -3.02 -7.44 -28.05
CA THR A 15 -2.01 -7.94 -27.14
C THR A 15 -1.13 -6.75 -26.76
N SER A 16 -1.35 -6.20 -25.59
CA SER A 16 -0.53 -5.16 -24.97
C SER A 16 0.81 -5.74 -24.50
N VAL A 17 1.60 -6.26 -25.43
CA VAL A 17 3.02 -6.58 -25.26
C VAL A 17 3.74 -5.93 -26.44
N VAL A 18 3.93 -4.61 -26.36
CA VAL A 18 4.81 -3.87 -27.25
C VAL A 18 5.79 -3.07 -26.39
N ALA A 19 6.96 -3.70 -26.21
CA ALA A 19 8.29 -3.11 -26.13
C ALA A 19 8.47 -1.84 -25.27
N LEU A 20 8.87 -2.05 -24.02
CA LEU A 20 9.61 -1.11 -23.17
C LEU A 20 11.04 -0.90 -23.69
N SER A 21 11.20 -0.41 -24.92
CA SER A 21 12.51 0.09 -25.41
C SER A 21 12.41 1.56 -25.80
N GLY A 22 12.09 2.39 -24.81
CA GLY A 22 12.26 3.84 -24.85
C GLY A 22 13.55 4.21 -24.10
N CYS A 23 14.48 4.89 -24.77
CA CYS A 23 15.79 5.28 -24.25
C CYS A 23 15.71 5.96 -22.86
N GLY A 24 16.17 5.25 -21.84
CA GLY A 24 16.28 5.79 -20.48
C GLY A 24 16.59 4.73 -19.42
N GLY A 25 17.63 3.91 -19.60
CA GLY A 25 18.32 3.19 -18.51
C GLY A 25 17.51 2.34 -17.51
N GLY A 26 16.28 1.92 -17.85
CA GLY A 26 15.35 1.19 -16.98
C GLY A 26 15.36 -0.35 -17.16
N ASP A 27 16.48 -0.94 -17.58
CA ASP A 27 16.58 -2.37 -17.92
C ASP A 27 16.78 -3.28 -16.69
N SER A 28 16.06 -3.10 -15.59
CA SER A 28 16.30 -3.94 -14.37
C SER A 28 15.07 -4.34 -13.56
N ALA A 29 13.95 -3.63 -13.64
CA ALA A 29 12.78 -3.95 -12.80
C ALA A 29 11.72 -4.79 -13.54
N VAL A 30 11.53 -4.59 -14.84
CA VAL A 30 10.35 -5.13 -15.55
C VAL A 30 10.67 -6.37 -16.40
N ASP A 31 11.81 -6.39 -17.12
CA ASP A 31 12.17 -7.53 -17.97
C ASP A 31 12.66 -8.75 -17.16
N GLU A 32 13.26 -8.53 -15.98
CA GLU A 32 13.78 -9.59 -15.12
C GLU A 32 12.73 -10.12 -14.11
N ALA A 33 11.75 -9.27 -13.73
CA ALA A 33 10.54 -9.73 -13.03
C ALA A 33 9.75 -10.76 -13.87
N GLY A 34 9.78 -10.61 -15.20
CA GLY A 34 9.21 -11.55 -16.16
C GLY A 34 9.99 -12.85 -16.35
N SER A 35 11.18 -13.03 -15.74
CA SER A 35 12.00 -14.26 -15.86
C SER A 35 12.28 -14.97 -14.53
N ARG A 36 11.71 -14.51 -13.41
CA ARG A 36 11.76 -15.23 -12.13
C ARG A 36 11.03 -16.58 -12.25
N ASP A 37 11.28 -17.53 -11.33
CA ASP A 37 10.31 -18.62 -11.01
C ASP A 37 8.98 -18.05 -10.44
N ASN A 38 8.90 -16.72 -10.30
CA ASN A 38 7.71 -15.89 -10.07
C ASN A 38 7.24 -15.14 -11.34
N SER A 39 7.57 -15.65 -12.54
CA SER A 39 7.11 -15.10 -13.83
C SER A 39 5.74 -15.65 -14.23
N PHE A 40 4.90 -14.74 -14.71
CA PHE A 40 3.48 -14.87 -14.99
C PHE A 40 3.09 -16.09 -15.85
N PRO A 41 2.52 -17.15 -15.25
CA PRO A 41 1.70 -18.09 -15.99
C PRO A 41 0.36 -17.40 -16.30
N PRO A 42 -0.27 -17.69 -17.46
CA PRO A 42 -1.64 -17.25 -17.69
C PRO A 42 -2.54 -17.81 -16.59
N THR A 43 -3.29 -16.91 -16.00
CA THR A 43 -4.30 -17.12 -14.96
C THR A 43 -5.08 -18.41 -15.19
N LYS A 44 -4.78 -19.38 -14.35
CA LYS A 44 -5.79 -20.27 -13.79
C LYS A 44 -5.75 -20.00 -12.30
N ASN A 45 -6.91 -19.87 -11.69
CA ASN A 45 -7.25 -20.59 -10.46
C ASN A 45 -8.75 -20.46 -10.26
N ALA A 46 -9.38 -21.52 -9.78
CA ALA A 46 -10.69 -21.48 -9.19
C ALA A 46 -10.61 -22.34 -7.92
N ARG A 47 -11.10 -21.79 -6.80
CA ARG A 47 -11.34 -22.39 -5.47
C ARG A 47 -10.25 -22.25 -4.41
N ASP A 48 -9.01 -22.74 -4.57
CA ASP A 48 -8.04 -22.80 -3.45
C ASP A 48 -6.55 -22.77 -3.82
N ASP A 49 -6.27 -22.60 -5.10
CA ASP A 49 -4.92 -22.58 -5.62
C ASP A 49 -4.25 -21.21 -5.37
N PHE A 50 -2.95 -21.24 -5.11
CA PHE A 50 -2.09 -20.10 -4.80
C PHE A 50 -1.08 -19.91 -5.92
N SER A 51 -0.97 -18.70 -6.47
CA SER A 51 -0.02 -18.41 -7.55
C SER A 51 0.72 -17.11 -7.29
N SER A 52 2.06 -17.16 -7.38
CA SER A 52 2.85 -15.93 -7.35
C SER A 52 2.51 -15.07 -8.57
N GLY A 53 2.40 -13.76 -8.35
CA GLY A 53 2.04 -12.81 -9.41
C GLY A 53 0.52 -12.65 -9.66
N SER A 54 -0.34 -13.36 -8.92
CA SER A 54 -1.76 -12.99 -8.77
C SER A 54 -1.94 -11.99 -7.63
N THR A 55 -2.98 -11.16 -7.64
CA THR A 55 -3.37 -10.31 -6.50
C THR A 55 -4.25 -11.03 -5.47
N GLY A 56 -4.73 -12.23 -5.81
CA GLY A 56 -5.53 -13.08 -4.95
C GLY A 56 -6.95 -13.30 -5.41
N ASP A 57 -7.41 -12.54 -6.40
CA ASP A 57 -8.61 -12.89 -7.15
C ASP A 57 -8.34 -14.03 -8.16
N SER A 58 -9.39 -14.82 -8.36
CA SER A 58 -9.39 -15.99 -9.21
C SER A 58 -9.88 -15.60 -10.61
N ASN A 59 -8.97 -15.23 -11.51
CA ASN A 59 -9.41 -14.94 -12.88
C ASN A 59 -9.83 -16.24 -13.58
N ASN A 60 -11.10 -16.28 -13.97
CA ASN A 60 -11.69 -17.37 -14.71
C ASN A 60 -12.30 -16.89 -16.04
N THR A 61 -11.47 -16.30 -16.90
CA THR A 61 -11.86 -15.87 -18.25
C THR A 61 -11.77 -16.93 -19.33
N ASN A 62 -11.20 -18.08 -19.01
CA ASN A 62 -10.94 -19.10 -20.00
C ASN A 62 -12.25 -19.55 -20.67
N GLY A 63 -12.27 -19.44 -22.01
CA GLY A 63 -13.43 -19.79 -22.84
C GLY A 63 -14.50 -18.69 -22.98
N LEU A 64 -14.27 -17.48 -22.45
CA LEU A 64 -15.17 -16.34 -22.64
C LEU A 64 -14.85 -15.54 -23.90
N ALA A 65 -15.88 -15.15 -24.64
CA ALA A 65 -15.76 -14.13 -25.68
C ALA A 65 -15.45 -12.74 -25.08
N ALA A 66 -15.02 -11.78 -25.91
CA ALA A 66 -14.62 -10.45 -25.45
C ALA A 66 -15.74 -9.66 -24.74
N ASN A 67 -17.01 -9.97 -25.04
CA ASN A 67 -18.20 -9.36 -24.47
C ASN A 67 -18.97 -10.29 -23.53
N GLU A 68 -18.31 -11.35 -23.04
CA GLU A 68 -18.88 -12.27 -22.06
C GLU A 68 -18.25 -12.08 -20.69
N VAL A 69 -19.08 -12.23 -19.66
CA VAL A 69 -18.64 -12.39 -18.25
C VAL A 69 -19.14 -13.72 -17.73
N ARG A 70 -18.38 -14.32 -16.81
CA ARG A 70 -18.81 -15.47 -16.01
C ARG A 70 -19.32 -14.97 -14.66
N VAL A 71 -20.37 -15.59 -14.15
CA VAL A 71 -20.96 -15.24 -12.84
C VAL A 71 -20.74 -16.37 -11.86
N THR A 72 -20.13 -16.04 -10.73
CA THR A 72 -19.91 -16.94 -9.59
C THR A 72 -20.68 -16.41 -8.39
N VAL A 73 -21.56 -17.23 -7.79
CA VAL A 73 -22.37 -16.81 -6.63
C VAL A 73 -21.82 -17.44 -5.36
N GLU A 74 -21.44 -16.61 -4.39
CA GLU A 74 -20.88 -17.04 -3.10
C GLU A 74 -21.77 -16.52 -1.96
N VAL A 75 -22.23 -17.41 -1.08
CA VAL A 75 -23.09 -17.05 0.07
C VAL A 75 -22.39 -17.33 1.40
N PRO A 76 -22.75 -16.64 2.51
CA PRO A 76 -22.31 -17.01 3.85
C PRO A 76 -22.54 -18.49 4.16
N SER A 77 -21.61 -19.09 4.92
CA SER A 77 -21.64 -20.52 5.24
C SER A 77 -22.93 -20.99 5.90
N ALA A 78 -23.59 -20.15 6.69
CA ALA A 78 -24.88 -20.44 7.31
C ALA A 78 -26.01 -20.73 6.30
N LEU A 79 -25.94 -20.16 5.09
CA LEU A 79 -26.97 -20.31 4.05
C LEU A 79 -26.79 -21.59 3.22
N ALA A 80 -25.55 -22.03 3.02
CA ALA A 80 -25.22 -23.20 2.21
C ALA A 80 -24.11 -24.04 2.85
N PRO A 81 -24.36 -24.71 4.00
CA PRO A 81 -23.31 -25.39 4.77
C PRO A 81 -22.63 -26.54 4.03
N ASN A 82 -23.31 -27.12 3.03
CA ASN A 82 -22.79 -28.18 2.17
C ASN A 82 -22.24 -27.65 0.84
N GLY A 83 -22.33 -26.34 0.62
CA GLY A 83 -21.69 -25.67 -0.50
C GLY A 83 -20.18 -25.79 -0.38
N GLU A 84 -19.51 -25.59 -1.49
CA GLU A 84 -18.07 -25.75 -1.50
C GLU A 84 -17.38 -24.45 -1.03
N LEU A 85 -16.38 -24.62 -0.17
CA LEU A 85 -15.76 -23.56 0.61
C LEU A 85 -14.85 -22.70 -0.25
N THR A 86 -14.83 -21.40 0.04
CA THR A 86 -13.87 -20.44 -0.53
C THR A 86 -12.88 -19.99 0.54
N ARG A 87 -11.77 -19.37 0.10
CA ARG A 87 -10.76 -18.80 1.00
C ARG A 87 -11.25 -17.76 2.02
N ARG A 88 -12.45 -17.19 1.84
CA ARG A 88 -13.08 -16.16 2.70
C ARG A 88 -14.19 -16.72 3.60
N ASN A 89 -14.22 -18.05 3.76
CA ASN A 89 -15.27 -18.77 4.48
C ASN A 89 -16.70 -18.62 3.89
N LEU A 90 -16.80 -18.28 2.60
CA LEU A 90 -18.05 -18.29 1.82
C LEU A 90 -18.24 -19.63 1.10
N ARG A 91 -19.43 -19.82 0.52
CA ARG A 91 -19.85 -21.06 -0.15
C ARG A 91 -20.31 -20.80 -1.57
N ILE A 92 -19.70 -21.48 -2.54
CA ILE A 92 -20.13 -21.42 -3.93
C ILE A 92 -21.45 -22.17 -4.10
N VAL A 93 -22.43 -21.53 -4.75
CA VAL A 93 -23.78 -22.07 -4.98
C VAL A 93 -24.23 -21.83 -6.42
N THR A 94 -25.15 -22.67 -6.90
CA THR A 94 -25.92 -22.37 -8.11
C THR A 94 -27.10 -21.47 -7.70
N PRO A 95 -27.26 -20.28 -8.27
CA PRO A 95 -28.37 -19.39 -7.95
C PRO A 95 -29.70 -19.94 -8.45
N ASP A 96 -30.79 -19.59 -7.76
CA ASP A 96 -32.16 -19.88 -8.20
C ASP A 96 -32.56 -19.01 -9.39
N ARG A 97 -32.00 -17.79 -9.46
CA ARG A 97 -32.27 -16.81 -10.51
C ARG A 97 -31.12 -15.81 -10.63
N ILE A 98 -30.78 -15.44 -11.86
CA ILE A 98 -29.93 -14.29 -12.18
C ILE A 98 -30.75 -13.30 -13.02
N GLU A 99 -30.66 -12.00 -12.69
CA GLU A 99 -31.26 -10.89 -13.44
C GLU A 99 -30.21 -9.81 -13.71
N VAL A 100 -30.24 -9.22 -14.90
CA VAL A 100 -29.35 -8.12 -15.29
C VAL A 100 -30.18 -6.88 -15.62
N TYR A 101 -29.89 -5.76 -14.98
CA TYR A 101 -30.66 -4.53 -15.16
C TYR A 101 -29.81 -3.27 -15.03
N ARG A 102 -30.36 -2.16 -15.55
CA ARG A 102 -29.82 -0.83 -15.33
C ARG A 102 -30.31 -0.23 -14.02
N THR A 103 -29.47 0.55 -13.36
CA THR A 103 -29.77 1.26 -12.11
C THR A 103 -29.29 2.70 -12.13
N ASP A 104 -29.82 3.50 -11.22
CA ASP A 104 -29.28 4.80 -10.82
C ASP A 104 -28.75 4.75 -9.38
N GLN A 105 -28.33 5.90 -8.83
CA GLN A 105 -27.88 6.04 -7.44
C GLN A 105 -28.95 5.68 -6.40
N SER A 106 -30.22 5.56 -6.78
CA SER A 106 -31.28 5.09 -5.87
C SER A 106 -31.45 3.56 -5.88
N LEU A 107 -30.57 2.84 -6.58
CA LEU A 107 -30.59 1.38 -6.73
C LEU A 107 -31.90 0.84 -7.31
N ARG A 108 -32.65 1.68 -8.04
CA ARG A 108 -33.91 1.28 -8.68
C ARG A 108 -33.62 0.55 -9.97
N ASN A 109 -34.32 -0.56 -10.20
CA ASN A 109 -34.31 -1.23 -11.49
C ASN A 109 -35.00 -0.34 -12.55
N LEU A 110 -34.21 0.19 -13.49
CA LEU A 110 -34.63 1.06 -14.59
C LEU A 110 -34.98 0.29 -15.87
N GLY A 111 -34.83 -1.02 -15.87
CA GLY A 111 -35.14 -1.90 -17.00
C GLY A 111 -34.01 -2.86 -17.37
N SER A 112 -34.34 -3.81 -18.24
CA SER A 112 -33.43 -4.86 -18.69
C SER A 112 -32.29 -4.34 -19.57
N VAL A 113 -31.12 -4.96 -19.44
CA VAL A 113 -30.01 -4.83 -20.41
C VAL A 113 -30.15 -5.92 -21.48
N ASP A 114 -29.75 -5.62 -22.72
CA ASP A 114 -29.76 -6.61 -23.79
C ASP A 114 -28.61 -7.62 -23.60
N VAL A 115 -28.98 -8.81 -23.08
CA VAL A 115 -28.05 -9.88 -22.75
C VAL A 115 -28.58 -11.24 -23.19
N THR A 116 -27.67 -12.17 -23.43
CA THR A 116 -28.00 -13.60 -23.57
C THR A 116 -27.27 -14.43 -22.55
N HIS A 117 -27.88 -15.53 -22.12
CA HIS A 117 -27.36 -16.40 -21.07
C HIS A 117 -27.00 -17.77 -21.64
N ARG A 118 -25.89 -18.34 -21.18
CA ARG A 118 -25.59 -19.77 -21.34
C ARG A 118 -25.10 -20.35 -20.01
N THR A 119 -25.51 -21.58 -19.71
CA THR A 119 -25.00 -22.33 -18.57
C THR A 119 -23.89 -23.27 -19.04
N GLU A 120 -22.76 -23.25 -18.36
CA GLU A 120 -21.66 -24.15 -18.62
C GLU A 120 -21.86 -25.52 -17.94
N GLY A 121 -21.11 -26.54 -18.38
CA GLY A 121 -21.18 -27.88 -17.78
C GLY A 121 -20.80 -27.93 -16.29
N SER A 122 -20.13 -26.89 -15.78
CA SER A 122 -19.82 -26.68 -14.37
C SER A 122 -21.00 -26.13 -13.55
N GLY A 123 -22.08 -25.68 -14.19
CA GLY A 123 -23.18 -24.96 -13.55
C GLY A 123 -22.99 -23.44 -13.44
N ALA A 124 -21.84 -22.90 -13.89
CA ALA A 124 -21.61 -21.46 -13.96
C ALA A 124 -22.47 -20.82 -15.06
N GLU A 125 -22.95 -19.61 -14.80
CA GLU A 125 -23.72 -18.82 -15.76
C GLU A 125 -22.80 -17.84 -16.49
N VAL A 126 -22.88 -17.80 -17.81
CA VAL A 126 -22.16 -16.86 -18.65
C VAL A 126 -23.15 -15.92 -19.31
N ILE A 127 -22.90 -14.62 -19.16
CA ILE A 127 -23.74 -13.54 -19.66
C ILE A 127 -22.99 -12.87 -20.81
N THR A 128 -23.61 -12.84 -21.99
CA THR A 128 -23.11 -12.11 -23.16
C THR A 128 -23.80 -10.77 -23.25
N PHE A 129 -23.05 -9.67 -23.27
CA PHE A 129 -23.59 -8.32 -23.47
C PHE A 129 -23.58 -7.95 -24.94
N SER A 130 -24.75 -7.61 -25.51
CA SER A 130 -24.87 -7.29 -26.94
C SER A 130 -24.08 -6.04 -27.35
N ASN A 131 -23.88 -5.10 -26.43
CA ASN A 131 -23.26 -3.79 -26.70
C ASN A 131 -21.82 -3.66 -26.15
N GLY A 132 -21.14 -4.78 -25.92
CA GLY A 132 -19.85 -4.81 -25.23
C GLY A 132 -19.99 -4.84 -23.71
N LEU A 133 -18.87 -5.00 -23.01
CA LEU A 133 -18.87 -5.07 -21.54
C LEU A 133 -19.25 -3.72 -20.93
N PRO A 134 -20.09 -3.71 -19.89
CA PRO A 134 -20.32 -2.50 -19.09
C PRO A 134 -19.02 -2.00 -18.47
N LEU A 135 -18.86 -0.67 -18.41
CA LEU A 135 -17.74 -0.01 -17.74
C LEU A 135 -18.19 0.80 -16.51
N GLY A 136 -19.45 1.25 -16.51
CA GLY A 136 -20.01 2.07 -15.46
C GLY A 136 -20.70 1.27 -14.35
N PRO A 137 -21.03 1.93 -13.23
CA PRO A 137 -21.75 1.33 -12.12
C PRO A 137 -23.26 1.20 -12.38
N ASP A 138 -23.77 1.56 -13.58
CA ASP A 138 -25.20 1.55 -13.90
C ASP A 138 -25.73 0.16 -14.25
N VAL A 139 -24.88 -0.83 -14.51
CA VAL A 139 -25.31 -2.20 -14.84
C VAL A 139 -25.03 -3.15 -13.68
N VAL A 140 -26.09 -3.74 -13.14
CA VAL A 140 -26.04 -4.66 -12.00
C VAL A 140 -26.44 -6.07 -12.41
N ILE A 141 -25.71 -7.05 -11.92
CA ILE A 141 -26.07 -8.46 -11.93
C ILE A 141 -26.61 -8.81 -10.54
N GLU A 142 -27.86 -9.21 -10.47
CA GLU A 142 -28.53 -9.65 -9.24
C GLU A 142 -28.70 -11.17 -9.24
N ALA A 143 -28.24 -11.82 -8.18
CA ALA A 143 -28.47 -13.24 -7.95
C ALA A 143 -29.40 -13.46 -6.75
N VAL A 144 -30.27 -14.46 -6.87
CA VAL A 144 -31.13 -14.93 -5.78
C VAL A 144 -30.76 -16.37 -5.41
N TYR A 145 -30.60 -16.62 -4.12
CA TYR A 145 -30.42 -17.96 -3.55
C TYR A 145 -31.28 -18.09 -2.28
N GLY A 146 -32.28 -18.97 -2.32
CA GLY A 146 -33.31 -19.07 -1.30
C GLY A 146 -34.07 -17.75 -1.14
N ASN A 147 -34.00 -17.16 0.05
CA ASN A 147 -34.60 -15.86 0.34
C ASN A 147 -33.59 -14.71 0.29
N THR A 148 -32.33 -15.00 -0.06
CA THR A 148 -31.25 -14.03 -0.08
C THR A 148 -31.07 -13.48 -1.48
N ARG A 149 -30.91 -12.16 -1.57
CA ARG A 149 -30.64 -11.42 -2.80
C ARG A 149 -29.31 -10.70 -2.61
N MET A 150 -28.43 -10.82 -3.60
CA MET A 150 -27.14 -10.14 -3.63
C MET A 150 -26.91 -9.57 -5.02
N ARG A 151 -26.12 -8.50 -5.09
CA ARG A 151 -25.82 -7.78 -6.33
C ARG A 151 -24.32 -7.65 -6.53
N ALA A 152 -23.91 -7.52 -7.77
CA ALA A 152 -22.58 -7.12 -8.18
C ALA A 152 -22.66 -6.15 -9.36
N LEU A 153 -21.63 -5.33 -9.52
CA LEU A 153 -21.46 -4.54 -10.73
C LEU A 153 -21.08 -5.47 -11.89
N ALA A 154 -21.60 -5.21 -13.08
CA ALA A 154 -21.18 -5.91 -14.28
C ALA A 154 -19.86 -5.36 -14.85
N ALA A 155 -19.46 -4.16 -14.43
CA ALA A 155 -18.17 -3.56 -14.75
C ALA A 155 -17.10 -4.25 -13.90
N ASP A 156 -16.41 -5.20 -14.51
CA ASP A 156 -15.44 -6.07 -13.84
C ASP A 156 -14.22 -6.24 -14.77
N SER A 157 -13.02 -5.95 -14.25
CA SER A 157 -11.81 -5.92 -15.07
C SER A 157 -11.34 -7.29 -15.52
N ASP A 158 -11.61 -8.33 -14.74
CA ASP A 158 -11.18 -9.68 -15.05
C ASP A 158 -12.29 -10.50 -15.73
N ARG A 159 -13.56 -10.05 -15.72
CA ARG A 159 -14.73 -10.70 -16.34
C ARG A 159 -15.21 -11.98 -15.63
N ASP A 160 -14.78 -12.23 -14.38
CA ASP A 160 -15.34 -13.21 -13.46
C ASP A 160 -16.10 -12.49 -12.33
N VAL A 161 -17.34 -12.10 -12.63
CA VAL A 161 -18.17 -11.34 -11.69
C VAL A 161 -18.61 -12.23 -10.52
N LYS A 162 -18.13 -11.89 -9.33
CA LYS A 162 -18.55 -12.57 -8.09
C LYS A 162 -19.72 -11.84 -7.44
N VAL A 163 -20.84 -12.54 -7.31
CA VAL A 163 -22.02 -12.04 -6.59
C VAL A 163 -22.00 -12.61 -5.17
N ASN A 164 -21.55 -11.80 -4.22
CA ASN A 164 -21.30 -12.20 -2.83
C ASN A 164 -21.44 -11.01 -1.84
N PRO A 165 -21.17 -11.17 -0.54
CA PRO A 165 -21.25 -10.05 0.41
C PRO A 165 -20.35 -8.86 0.09
N PHE A 166 -19.17 -9.05 -0.52
CA PHE A 166 -18.25 -7.96 -0.88
C PHE A 166 -18.81 -7.11 -2.03
N SER A 167 -19.34 -7.76 -3.07
CA SER A 167 -19.96 -7.07 -4.19
C SER A 167 -21.28 -6.40 -3.77
N GLU A 168 -22.06 -7.03 -2.88
CA GLU A 168 -23.28 -6.45 -2.35
C GLU A 168 -22.98 -5.24 -1.45
N TYR A 169 -21.90 -5.28 -0.66
CA TYR A 169 -21.42 -4.12 0.09
C TYR A 169 -21.08 -2.97 -0.86
N LEU A 170 -20.29 -3.23 -1.91
CA LEU A 170 -19.93 -2.21 -2.90
C LEU A 170 -21.17 -1.56 -3.54
N VAL A 171 -22.13 -2.36 -3.99
CA VAL A 171 -23.36 -1.85 -4.63
C VAL A 171 -24.22 -1.06 -3.64
N SER A 172 -24.43 -1.59 -2.44
CA SER A 172 -25.30 -0.99 -1.44
C SER A 172 -24.71 0.28 -0.81
N HIS A 173 -23.41 0.30 -0.55
CA HIS A 173 -22.72 1.39 0.14
C HIS A 173 -22.29 2.49 -0.83
N SER A 174 -21.60 2.16 -1.92
CA SER A 174 -20.98 3.16 -2.78
C SER A 174 -21.97 3.83 -3.74
N ILE A 175 -22.76 3.04 -4.48
CA ILE A 175 -23.68 3.60 -5.48
C ILE A 175 -24.76 4.45 -4.82
N SER A 176 -25.29 4.00 -3.67
CA SER A 176 -26.33 4.74 -2.95
C SER A 176 -25.81 6.01 -2.24
N GLY A 177 -24.49 6.10 -2.06
CA GLY A 177 -23.82 7.27 -1.48
C GLY A 177 -23.74 8.47 -2.41
N TYR A 178 -23.92 8.30 -3.73
CA TYR A 178 -23.84 9.41 -4.67
C TYR A 178 -25.08 10.30 -4.67
N SER A 179 -24.84 11.60 -4.80
CA SER A 179 -25.88 12.52 -5.28
C SER A 179 -26.23 12.25 -6.74
N PRO A 180 -27.44 12.65 -7.21
CA PRO A 180 -27.79 12.55 -8.63
C PRO A 180 -26.76 13.19 -9.57
N ASP A 181 -26.18 14.32 -9.14
CA ASP A 181 -25.20 15.08 -9.93
C ASP A 181 -23.86 14.32 -10.04
N GLN A 182 -23.37 13.75 -8.93
CA GLN A 182 -22.16 12.91 -8.95
C GLN A 182 -22.34 11.66 -9.80
N PHE A 183 -23.49 10.98 -9.69
CA PHE A 183 -23.77 9.81 -10.52
C PHE A 183 -23.85 10.19 -12.01
N SER A 184 -24.46 11.33 -12.35
CA SER A 184 -24.47 11.84 -13.72
C SER A 184 -23.06 12.14 -14.22
N GLN A 185 -22.21 12.75 -13.40
CA GLN A 185 -20.82 13.04 -13.75
C GLN A 185 -20.01 11.76 -14.03
N ILE A 186 -20.21 10.71 -13.22
CA ILE A 186 -19.61 9.39 -13.47
C ILE A 186 -20.12 8.83 -14.81
N MET A 187 -21.42 8.90 -15.09
CA MET A 187 -21.98 8.38 -16.33
C MET A 187 -21.55 9.17 -17.56
N ASP A 188 -21.41 10.50 -17.46
CA ASP A 188 -20.87 11.35 -18.53
C ASP A 188 -19.42 10.95 -18.87
N CYS A 189 -18.63 10.59 -17.86
CA CYS A 189 -17.28 10.04 -18.01
C CYS A 189 -17.28 8.65 -18.66
N VAL A 190 -18.19 7.76 -18.24
CA VAL A 190 -18.34 6.39 -18.78
C VAL A 190 -18.75 6.42 -20.25
N ASP A 191 -19.74 7.26 -20.58
CA ASP A 191 -20.27 7.41 -21.94
C ASP A 191 -19.34 8.24 -22.84
N ASP A 192 -18.28 8.84 -22.27
CA ASP A 192 -17.36 9.75 -22.96
C ASP A 192 -18.14 10.86 -23.70
N ALA A 193 -19.13 11.45 -23.01
CA ALA A 193 -20.11 12.35 -23.61
C ALA A 193 -19.46 13.65 -24.14
N SER A 194 -18.33 14.05 -23.56
CA SER A 194 -17.50 15.18 -24.00
C SER A 194 -16.58 14.85 -25.17
N GLY A 195 -16.33 13.56 -25.47
CA GLY A 195 -15.31 13.12 -26.42
C GLY A 195 -13.88 13.39 -25.95
N GLU A 196 -13.73 13.68 -24.65
CA GLU A 196 -12.48 13.90 -23.94
C GLU A 196 -12.28 12.65 -23.05
N LEU A 197 -11.19 11.91 -23.29
CA LEU A 197 -11.01 10.54 -22.82
C LEU A 197 -10.92 10.48 -21.29
N CYS A 198 -12.04 10.22 -20.62
CA CYS A 198 -12.10 10.11 -19.16
C CYS A 198 -11.50 8.80 -18.64
N LEU A 199 -10.45 8.86 -17.82
CA LEU A 199 -9.78 7.69 -17.22
C LEU A 199 -10.54 7.10 -16.04
N ASN A 200 -11.31 7.92 -15.33
CA ASN A 200 -12.05 7.48 -14.15
C ASN A 200 -13.15 6.46 -14.48
N LYS A 201 -13.50 6.27 -15.75
CA LYS A 201 -14.41 5.20 -16.19
C LYS A 201 -13.89 3.79 -15.90
N TYR A 202 -12.58 3.61 -15.66
CA TYR A 202 -12.00 2.33 -15.29
C TYR A 202 -11.98 2.06 -13.78
N VAL A 203 -12.24 3.08 -12.95
CA VAL A 203 -12.22 2.97 -11.48
C VAL A 203 -13.21 1.91 -11.01
N TRP A 204 -14.41 1.84 -11.60
CA TRP A 204 -15.43 0.86 -11.21
C TRP A 204 -15.07 -0.57 -11.55
N SER A 205 -14.53 -0.81 -12.76
CA SER A 205 -14.04 -2.14 -13.11
C SER A 205 -12.92 -2.61 -12.19
N THR A 206 -12.01 -1.70 -11.80
CA THR A 206 -10.93 -2.01 -10.85
C THR A 206 -11.46 -2.21 -9.44
N LEU A 207 -12.41 -1.39 -8.98
CA LEU A 207 -12.96 -1.49 -7.63
C LEU A 207 -13.80 -2.77 -7.46
N ALA A 208 -14.64 -3.11 -8.44
CA ALA A 208 -15.44 -4.33 -8.43
C ALA A 208 -14.59 -5.61 -8.34
N ASP A 209 -13.44 -5.60 -9.02
CA ASP A 209 -12.44 -6.66 -8.99
C ASP A 209 -11.67 -6.67 -7.64
N GLN A 210 -11.08 -5.54 -7.25
CA GLN A 210 -10.19 -5.46 -6.08
C GLN A 210 -10.90 -5.68 -4.74
N VAL A 211 -12.21 -5.41 -4.60
CA VAL A 211 -12.93 -5.83 -3.38
C VAL A 211 -12.85 -7.34 -3.16
N HIS A 212 -12.61 -8.11 -4.21
CA HIS A 212 -12.45 -9.54 -4.13
C HIS A 212 -11.03 -10.00 -3.79
N ASP A 213 -10.03 -9.13 -3.77
CA ASP A 213 -8.67 -9.47 -3.34
C ASP A 213 -8.55 -9.56 -1.80
N PHE A 214 -9.38 -8.82 -1.05
CA PHE A 214 -9.34 -8.75 0.42
C PHE A 214 -9.40 -10.14 1.11
N GLU A 215 -8.44 -10.41 1.99
CA GLU A 215 -8.34 -11.60 2.85
C GLU A 215 -9.12 -11.37 4.16
N ILE A 216 -10.45 -11.30 4.03
CA ILE A 216 -11.38 -11.14 5.15
C ILE A 216 -12.29 -12.37 5.21
N ASP A 217 -12.21 -13.10 6.31
CA ASP A 217 -13.06 -14.25 6.57
C ASP A 217 -14.43 -13.80 7.07
N ILE A 218 -15.49 -14.14 6.35
CA ILE A 218 -16.86 -13.91 6.83
C ILE A 218 -17.18 -14.95 7.92
N PRO A 219 -17.68 -14.57 9.10
CA PRO A 219 -18.01 -15.53 10.14
C PRO A 219 -18.97 -16.63 9.65
N GLY A 220 -18.76 -17.86 10.10
CA GLY A 220 -19.45 -19.02 9.52
C GLY A 220 -20.95 -19.11 9.85
N ASP A 221 -21.39 -18.41 10.88
CA ASP A 221 -22.72 -18.45 11.48
C ASP A 221 -23.56 -17.19 11.18
N VAL A 222 -23.04 -16.24 10.41
CA VAL A 222 -23.76 -15.00 10.07
C VAL A 222 -24.59 -15.13 8.79
N ASP A 223 -25.67 -14.35 8.73
CA ASP A 223 -26.43 -14.11 7.50
C ASP A 223 -25.80 -13.00 6.65
N LEU A 224 -26.45 -12.62 5.55
CA LEU A 224 -25.96 -11.56 4.67
C LEU A 224 -25.88 -10.21 5.40
N GLY A 225 -26.86 -9.84 6.22
CA GLY A 225 -26.88 -8.54 6.90
C GLY A 225 -25.70 -8.41 7.85
N ALA A 226 -25.50 -9.41 8.71
CA ALA A 226 -24.37 -9.43 9.62
C ALA A 226 -23.00 -9.60 8.90
N ALA A 227 -22.96 -10.19 7.71
CA ALA A 227 -21.76 -10.20 6.88
C ALA A 227 -21.43 -8.79 6.32
N LEU A 228 -22.43 -8.01 5.92
CA LEU A 228 -22.25 -6.62 5.49
C LEU A 228 -21.80 -5.74 6.66
N ASP A 229 -22.41 -5.90 7.85
CA ASP A 229 -21.99 -5.19 9.07
C ASP A 229 -20.54 -5.55 9.45
N HIS A 230 -20.14 -6.81 9.25
CA HIS A 230 -18.75 -7.24 9.48
C HIS A 230 -17.79 -6.53 8.52
N LEU A 231 -18.12 -6.45 7.23
CA LEU A 231 -17.31 -5.73 6.24
C LEU A 231 -17.26 -4.22 6.51
N ASP A 232 -18.38 -3.60 6.92
CA ASP A 232 -18.43 -2.18 7.33
C ASP A 232 -17.51 -1.91 8.53
N SER A 233 -17.47 -2.85 9.48
CA SER A 233 -16.61 -2.74 10.66
C SER A 233 -15.11 -2.90 10.37
N ARG A 234 -14.76 -3.46 9.20
CA ARG A 234 -13.39 -3.61 8.72
C ARG A 234 -12.93 -2.31 8.08
N GLY A 235 -12.30 -1.46 8.90
CA GLY A 235 -11.91 -0.12 8.50
C GLY A 235 -11.00 -0.08 7.28
N ASP A 236 -10.13 -1.07 7.10
CA ASP A 236 -9.27 -1.20 5.92
C ASP A 236 -10.07 -1.40 4.62
N PHE A 237 -11.12 -2.23 4.68
CA PHE A 237 -11.99 -2.52 3.55
C PHE A 237 -12.96 -1.36 3.28
N ALA A 238 -13.70 -0.92 4.28
CA ALA A 238 -14.70 0.14 4.14
C ALA A 238 -14.07 1.43 3.61
N ARG A 239 -12.92 1.84 4.17
CA ARG A 239 -12.22 3.03 3.70
C ARG A 239 -11.65 2.89 2.31
N TYR A 240 -11.13 1.72 1.94
CA TYR A 240 -10.66 1.48 0.58
C TYR A 240 -11.82 1.66 -0.43
N VAL A 241 -12.99 1.08 -0.14
CA VAL A 241 -14.20 1.23 -0.96
C VAL A 241 -14.63 2.68 -1.06
N ASP A 242 -14.71 3.41 0.06
CA ASP A 242 -15.07 4.83 0.08
C ASP A 242 -14.08 5.71 -0.67
N SER A 243 -12.78 5.50 -0.49
CA SER A 243 -11.74 6.29 -1.14
C SER A 243 -11.76 6.08 -2.65
N MET A 244 -11.93 4.83 -3.09
CA MET A 244 -12.03 4.51 -4.51
C MET A 244 -13.34 5.03 -5.13
N ALA A 245 -14.46 4.97 -4.41
CA ALA A 245 -15.73 5.54 -4.84
C ALA A 245 -15.64 7.08 -4.95
N ALA A 246 -14.97 7.76 -4.02
CA ALA A 246 -14.71 9.19 -4.11
C ALA A 246 -13.78 9.53 -5.29
N TYR A 247 -12.76 8.69 -5.52
CA TYR A 247 -11.84 8.83 -6.65
C TYR A 247 -12.57 8.79 -8.01
N ALA A 248 -13.62 7.98 -8.16
CA ALA A 248 -14.42 7.90 -9.39
C ALA A 248 -15.11 9.23 -9.78
N VAL A 249 -15.27 10.17 -8.85
CA VAL A 249 -15.95 11.47 -9.06
C VAL A 249 -14.98 12.56 -9.52
N LEU A 250 -13.67 12.32 -9.56
CA LEU A 250 -12.72 13.33 -10.03
C LEU A 250 -13.04 13.70 -11.49
N ASP A 251 -13.08 15.01 -11.77
CA ASP A 251 -13.28 15.49 -13.14
C ASP A 251 -11.99 15.41 -13.96
N GLU A 252 -12.11 15.51 -15.27
CA GLU A 252 -10.96 15.45 -16.17
C GLU A 252 -10.01 16.65 -16.00
N GLN A 253 -10.54 17.81 -15.58
CA GLN A 253 -9.73 19.02 -15.36
C GLN A 253 -8.79 18.88 -14.15
N SER A 254 -9.16 18.04 -13.19
CA SER A 254 -8.36 17.74 -12.01
C SER A 254 -7.18 16.82 -12.30
N SER A 255 -7.17 16.11 -13.44
CA SER A 255 -6.06 15.22 -13.84
C SER A 255 -4.91 16.01 -14.49
N GLY A 256 -3.93 16.38 -13.68
CA GLY A 256 -2.65 16.97 -14.06
C GLY A 256 -1.75 16.07 -14.90
N LYS A 257 -0.56 16.58 -15.24
CA LYS A 257 0.45 15.91 -16.08
C LYS A 257 1.75 15.71 -15.31
N ILE A 258 2.27 14.47 -15.29
CA ILE A 258 3.70 14.28 -15.08
C ILE A 258 4.41 14.59 -16.39
N SER A 259 5.26 15.60 -16.39
CA SER A 259 5.89 16.13 -17.61
C SER A 259 6.86 15.16 -18.28
N ALA A 260 7.46 14.25 -17.50
CA ALA A 260 8.35 13.19 -17.98
C ALA A 260 7.59 11.97 -18.51
N SER A 261 8.10 11.36 -19.58
CA SER A 261 7.56 10.11 -20.14
C SER A 261 7.81 8.89 -19.24
N SER A 262 8.87 8.93 -18.43
CA SER A 262 9.17 7.91 -17.42
C SER A 262 10.11 8.48 -16.36
N ALA A 263 10.00 7.98 -15.14
CA ALA A 263 10.83 8.34 -14.00
C ALA A 263 11.01 7.12 -13.09
N ASP A 264 12.26 6.83 -12.73
CA ASP A 264 12.62 5.74 -11.81
C ASP A 264 13.12 6.31 -10.49
N TYR A 265 12.73 5.68 -9.38
CA TYR A 265 13.02 6.14 -8.04
C TYR A 265 13.75 5.06 -7.24
N ASN A 266 14.58 5.50 -6.29
CA ASN A 266 15.05 4.65 -5.20
C ASN A 266 14.02 4.71 -4.07
N SER A 267 13.52 3.56 -3.64
CA SER A 267 12.52 3.48 -2.58
C SER A 267 13.18 3.26 -1.23
N VAL A 268 12.78 4.05 -0.23
CA VAL A 268 13.06 3.82 1.18
C VAL A 268 11.72 3.51 1.85
N PHE A 269 11.62 2.35 2.50
CA PHE A 269 10.33 1.78 2.91
C PHE A 269 10.37 1.27 4.33
N LEU A 270 9.43 1.72 5.17
CA LEU A 270 9.19 1.17 6.50
C LEU A 270 7.77 0.63 6.58
N GLY A 271 7.66 -0.65 6.92
CA GLY A 271 6.40 -1.26 7.29
C GLY A 271 6.39 -1.66 8.76
N VAL A 272 5.41 -1.20 9.53
CA VAL A 272 5.21 -1.65 10.92
C VAL A 272 3.97 -2.51 11.00
N GLU A 273 4.12 -3.71 11.55
CA GLU A 273 3.09 -4.73 11.66
C GLU A 273 2.61 -4.89 13.10
N LEU A 274 1.30 -5.04 13.28
CA LEU A 274 0.74 -5.69 14.46
C LEU A 274 -0.17 -6.82 13.96
N GLY A 275 0.12 -8.06 14.32
CA GLY A 275 -0.57 -9.23 13.77
C GLY A 275 -0.72 -10.35 14.78
N GLN A 276 -1.26 -11.48 14.34
CA GLN A 276 -1.46 -12.69 15.14
C GLN A 276 -0.79 -13.88 14.48
N THR A 277 -0.15 -14.76 15.27
CA THR A 277 0.55 -15.94 14.76
C THR A 277 -0.12 -17.24 15.20
N PHE A 278 -0.18 -18.19 14.27
CA PHE A 278 -0.66 -19.57 14.44
C PHE A 278 0.38 -20.59 13.98
N ARG A 279 1.57 -20.11 13.62
CA ARG A 279 2.64 -20.91 12.98
C ARG A 279 3.16 -22.03 13.89
N GLU A 280 3.29 -21.75 15.18
CA GLU A 280 3.80 -22.70 16.17
C GLU A 280 2.71 -23.07 17.17
N SER A 281 2.43 -24.37 17.33
CA SER A 281 1.33 -24.82 18.20
C SER A 281 1.40 -24.34 19.66
N SER A 282 2.61 -24.08 20.17
CA SER A 282 2.82 -23.54 21.53
C SER A 282 2.61 -22.04 21.65
N LEU A 283 2.61 -21.31 20.51
CA LEU A 283 2.46 -19.86 20.44
C LEU A 283 1.17 -19.45 19.71
N ALA A 284 0.38 -20.42 19.26
CA ALA A 284 -0.79 -20.17 18.42
C ALA A 284 -1.81 -19.28 19.12
N GLY A 285 -2.19 -18.18 18.45
CA GLY A 285 -3.05 -17.13 18.99
C GLY A 285 -2.29 -15.92 19.53
N SER A 286 -0.98 -16.02 19.78
CA SER A 286 -0.22 -14.89 20.33
C SER A 286 -0.19 -13.70 19.34
N GLY A 287 -0.26 -12.49 19.87
CA GLY A 287 -0.01 -11.30 19.05
C GLY A 287 1.48 -11.12 18.78
N GLN A 288 1.81 -10.41 17.70
CA GLN A 288 3.18 -10.14 17.29
C GLN A 288 3.32 -8.72 16.75
N TRP A 289 4.38 -8.03 17.19
CA TRP A 289 4.89 -6.87 16.47
C TRP A 289 5.78 -7.35 15.33
N GLY A 290 5.84 -6.58 14.24
CA GLY A 290 6.80 -6.81 13.17
C GLY A 290 7.27 -5.53 12.52
N VAL A 291 8.45 -5.58 11.91
CA VAL A 291 9.03 -4.48 11.13
C VAL A 291 9.49 -5.03 9.79
N ARG A 292 9.25 -4.26 8.74
CA ARG A 292 9.75 -4.50 7.38
C ARG A 292 10.62 -3.32 6.96
N THR A 293 11.87 -3.60 6.61
CA THR A 293 12.81 -2.60 6.07
C THR A 293 13.22 -3.00 4.67
N ALA A 294 13.30 -2.01 3.77
CA ALA A 294 13.69 -2.26 2.38
C ALA A 294 15.13 -2.78 2.31
N GLN A 295 15.36 -3.77 1.46
CA GLN A 295 16.67 -4.41 1.29
C GLN A 295 16.95 -4.69 -0.17
N GLU A 296 18.23 -4.85 -0.49
CA GLU A 296 18.65 -5.35 -1.80
C GLU A 296 18.51 -6.86 -1.87
N GLU A 297 18.01 -7.37 -2.99
CA GLU A 297 18.06 -8.80 -3.29
C GLU A 297 19.20 -9.06 -4.28
N SER A 298 20.03 -10.07 -4.00
CA SER A 298 20.98 -10.59 -4.98
C SER A 298 20.47 -11.90 -5.57
N VAL A 299 20.30 -11.97 -6.89
CA VAL A 299 19.91 -13.17 -7.61
C VAL A 299 21.13 -13.74 -8.32
N THR A 300 21.58 -14.93 -7.93
CA THR A 300 22.76 -15.56 -8.56
C THR A 300 22.38 -16.82 -9.32
N ASP A 301 22.73 -16.86 -10.60
CA ASP A 301 22.51 -18.01 -11.48
C ASP A 301 23.80 -18.38 -12.24
N SER A 302 23.69 -19.26 -13.24
CA SER A 302 24.83 -19.64 -14.10
C SER A 302 25.35 -18.51 -15.00
N ASN A 303 24.59 -17.43 -15.15
CA ASN A 303 24.91 -16.26 -16.00
C ASN A 303 25.52 -15.11 -15.20
N GLY A 304 25.39 -15.11 -13.86
CA GLY A 304 26.05 -14.14 -12.98
C GLY A 304 25.22 -13.83 -11.73
N THR A 305 25.54 -12.70 -11.09
CA THR A 305 24.74 -12.16 -9.98
C THR A 305 24.05 -10.88 -10.44
N GLY A 306 22.73 -10.93 -10.58
CA GLY A 306 21.84 -9.77 -10.73
C GLY A 306 21.43 -9.20 -9.37
N TYR A 307 20.91 -7.98 -9.38
CA TYR A 307 20.45 -7.29 -8.16
C TYR A 307 19.09 -6.66 -8.39
N VAL A 308 18.19 -6.86 -7.43
CA VAL A 308 16.90 -6.16 -7.35
C VAL A 308 17.03 -5.10 -6.26
N TYR A 309 16.76 -3.86 -6.64
CA TYR A 309 16.80 -2.72 -5.73
C TYR A 309 15.38 -2.27 -5.42
N PRO A 310 15.10 -1.85 -4.17
CA PRO A 310 13.86 -1.16 -3.83
C PRO A 310 13.59 0.00 -4.79
N ALA A 311 12.48 -0.08 -5.52
CA ALA A 311 12.20 0.83 -6.63
C ALA A 311 10.71 1.12 -6.83
N LEU A 312 10.47 2.32 -7.33
CA LEU A 312 9.22 2.74 -7.94
C LEU A 312 9.51 3.24 -9.35
N THR A 313 8.67 2.86 -10.30
CA THR A 313 8.68 3.41 -11.66
C THR A 313 7.35 4.11 -11.92
N LEU A 314 7.44 5.34 -12.41
CA LEU A 314 6.34 6.14 -12.92
C LEU A 314 6.51 6.28 -14.44
N THR A 315 5.55 5.79 -15.22
CA THR A 315 5.54 5.95 -16.67
C THR A 315 4.33 6.77 -17.09
N SER A 316 4.55 7.80 -17.91
CA SER A 316 3.46 8.62 -18.46
C SER A 316 3.32 8.34 -19.95
N PHE A 317 2.12 7.94 -20.37
CA PHE A 317 1.81 7.71 -21.77
C PHE A 317 1.00 8.89 -22.31
N ASP A 318 1.54 9.57 -23.32
CA ASP A 318 0.83 10.56 -24.16
C ASP A 318 0.43 9.86 -25.47
N ALA A 319 -0.74 9.19 -25.50
CA ALA A 319 -1.25 8.54 -26.71
C ALA A 319 -2.71 8.93 -26.96
N PHE A 320 -3.03 9.42 -28.16
CA PHE A 320 -4.40 9.79 -28.55
C PHE A 320 -5.10 10.81 -27.62
N ASN A 321 -4.34 11.77 -27.03
CA ASN A 321 -4.80 12.69 -25.96
C ASN A 321 -5.18 12.00 -24.63
N ILE A 322 -4.94 10.69 -24.48
CA ILE A 322 -5.05 9.97 -23.22
C ILE A 322 -3.75 10.14 -22.45
N ARG A 323 -3.86 10.55 -21.18
CA ARG A 323 -2.73 10.80 -20.27
C ARG A 323 -2.77 9.83 -19.11
N VAL A 324 -2.17 8.65 -19.28
CA VAL A 324 -2.13 7.66 -18.19
C VAL A 324 -0.78 7.73 -17.51
N THR A 325 -0.79 8.01 -16.21
CA THR A 325 0.35 7.70 -15.35
C THR A 325 0.19 6.26 -14.86
N SER A 326 1.19 5.44 -15.14
CA SER A 326 1.29 4.07 -14.64
C SER A 326 2.32 4.02 -13.53
N LEU A 327 1.95 3.41 -12.41
CA LEU A 327 2.83 3.17 -11.27
C LEU A 327 3.12 1.68 -11.13
N ALA A 328 4.38 1.31 -10.91
CA ALA A 328 4.80 -0.03 -10.51
C ALA A 328 5.85 0.05 -9.39
N SER A 329 5.76 -0.83 -8.41
CA SER A 329 6.73 -0.94 -7.31
C SER A 329 7.26 -2.36 -7.18
N ASP A 330 8.54 -2.49 -6.83
CA ASP A 330 9.18 -3.73 -6.38
C ASP A 330 10.11 -3.37 -5.21
N VAL A 331 9.69 -3.73 -3.99
CA VAL A 331 10.42 -3.43 -2.76
C VAL A 331 10.71 -4.73 -2.02
N PRO A 332 11.87 -5.36 -2.26
CA PRO A 332 12.35 -6.44 -1.43
C PRO A 332 12.56 -5.94 0.00
N TYR A 333 12.24 -6.76 1.00
CA TYR A 333 12.32 -6.39 2.40
C TYR A 333 12.81 -7.53 3.30
N ASN A 334 13.57 -7.14 4.33
CA ASN A 334 13.79 -7.95 5.52
C ASN A 334 12.60 -7.80 6.46
N ARG A 335 12.34 -8.84 7.26
CA ARG A 335 11.31 -8.82 8.30
C ARG A 335 11.89 -9.28 9.62
N GLU A 336 11.61 -8.53 10.68
CA GLU A 336 11.78 -8.96 12.06
C GLU A 336 10.43 -8.98 12.77
N ALA A 337 10.25 -9.88 13.73
CA ALA A 337 9.03 -9.96 14.52
C ALA A 337 9.31 -10.27 15.99
N LEU A 338 8.42 -9.82 16.87
CA LEU A 338 8.42 -10.12 18.29
C LEU A 338 7.04 -10.64 18.68
N ILE A 339 6.96 -11.94 18.93
CA ILE A 339 5.76 -12.59 19.44
C ILE A 339 5.64 -12.26 20.93
N HIS A 340 4.44 -11.92 21.38
CA HIS A 340 4.12 -11.59 22.76
C HIS A 340 2.92 -12.44 23.21
N GLN A 341 3.21 -13.42 24.06
CA GLN A 341 2.25 -14.39 24.57
C GLN A 341 1.64 -13.94 25.91
N ALA A 342 0.50 -14.51 26.29
CA ALA A 342 -0.05 -14.30 27.63
C ALA A 342 0.98 -14.67 28.72
N GLY A 343 0.99 -13.89 29.81
CA GLY A 343 2.00 -14.03 30.86
C GLY A 343 3.28 -13.23 30.61
N ASN A 344 3.34 -12.44 29.54
CA ASN A 344 4.48 -11.62 29.14
C ASN A 344 5.72 -12.45 28.77
N GLU A 345 5.50 -13.54 28.05
CA GLU A 345 6.58 -14.27 27.40
C GLU A 345 6.80 -13.69 25.99
N PHE A 346 8.08 -13.53 25.62
CA PHE A 346 8.49 -12.87 24.38
C PHE A 346 9.36 -13.79 23.54
N TYR A 347 9.13 -13.79 22.23
CA TYR A 347 9.88 -14.64 21.30
C TYR A 347 10.25 -13.84 20.05
N PRO A 348 11.50 -13.33 19.95
CA PRO A 348 11.96 -12.63 18.75
C PRO A 348 12.19 -13.61 17.60
N ARG A 349 11.99 -13.11 16.39
CA ARG A 349 12.27 -13.76 15.10
C ARG A 349 13.00 -12.75 14.23
N GLY A 350 14.31 -12.88 14.15
CA GLY A 350 15.14 -12.00 13.33
C GLY A 350 15.01 -12.29 11.84
N THR A 351 15.77 -11.55 11.05
CA THR A 351 15.82 -11.68 9.59
C THR A 351 16.25 -13.06 9.10
N ASP A 352 17.05 -13.79 9.88
CA ASP A 352 17.49 -15.17 9.59
C ASP A 352 16.34 -16.19 9.59
N HIS A 353 15.19 -15.83 10.15
CA HIS A 353 14.01 -16.68 10.22
C HIS A 353 13.14 -16.64 8.95
N TRP A 354 13.38 -15.66 8.08
CA TRP A 354 12.53 -15.37 6.92
C TRP A 354 13.37 -15.30 5.65
N ASP A 355 12.94 -15.99 4.59
CA ASP A 355 13.48 -15.68 3.27
C ASP A 355 13.06 -14.25 2.88
N LEU A 356 13.91 -13.58 2.11
CA LEU A 356 13.60 -12.26 1.57
C LEU A 356 12.29 -12.33 0.77
N ASN A 357 11.39 -11.40 1.06
CA ASN A 357 10.11 -11.27 0.39
C ASN A 357 10.02 -9.88 -0.24
N THR A 358 9.10 -9.68 -1.18
CA THR A 358 8.91 -8.39 -1.87
C THR A 358 7.50 -7.86 -1.73
N HIS A 359 7.40 -6.56 -1.54
CA HIS A 359 6.21 -5.75 -1.71
C HIS A 359 6.16 -5.25 -3.16
N ALA A 360 5.52 -6.01 -4.03
CA ALA A 360 5.49 -5.75 -5.47
C ALA A 360 4.07 -5.56 -5.99
N SER A 361 3.92 -4.73 -7.02
CA SER A 361 2.64 -4.44 -7.66
C SER A 361 2.77 -4.26 -9.16
N SER A 362 1.69 -4.59 -9.89
CA SER A 362 1.64 -4.41 -11.33
C SER A 362 1.67 -2.92 -11.72
N PRO A 363 2.08 -2.60 -12.96
CA PRO A 363 1.75 -1.33 -13.58
C PRO A 363 0.24 -1.09 -13.53
N GLY A 364 -0.17 -0.02 -12.85
CA GLY A 364 -1.58 0.33 -12.67
C GLY A 364 -1.80 1.83 -12.87
N ALA A 365 -2.98 2.19 -13.38
CA ALA A 365 -3.31 3.58 -13.64
C ALA A 365 -3.39 4.40 -12.34
N ALA A 366 -2.86 5.62 -12.41
CA ALA A 366 -2.90 6.60 -11.35
C ALA A 366 -3.29 7.97 -11.94
N THR A 367 -4.02 8.76 -11.17
CA THR A 367 -4.40 10.13 -11.53
C THR A 367 -3.57 11.11 -10.72
N LEU A 368 -2.96 12.07 -11.41
CA LEU A 368 -2.25 13.17 -10.75
C LEU A 368 -3.24 14.31 -10.49
N GLN A 369 -3.84 14.38 -9.31
CA GLN A 369 -4.70 15.48 -8.91
C GLN A 369 -3.88 16.74 -8.58
N ASP A 370 -4.25 17.88 -9.16
CA ASP A 370 -3.69 19.21 -8.85
C ASP A 370 -2.15 19.30 -8.97
N ASN A 371 -1.56 18.46 -9.83
CA ASN A 371 -0.10 18.31 -10.03
C ASN A 371 0.72 17.91 -8.78
N THR A 372 0.07 17.58 -7.67
CA THR A 372 0.75 17.35 -6.37
C THR A 372 0.31 16.07 -5.67
N ARG A 373 -0.81 15.46 -6.09
CA ARG A 373 -1.36 14.26 -5.47
C ARG A 373 -1.51 13.14 -6.47
N LEU A 374 -0.80 12.03 -6.26
CA LEU A 374 -0.91 10.84 -7.09
C LEU A 374 -1.86 9.84 -6.44
N LEU A 375 -3.00 9.62 -7.08
CA LEU A 375 -4.11 8.83 -6.57
C LEU A 375 -4.23 7.51 -7.33
N ALA A 376 -4.31 6.38 -6.63
CA ALA A 376 -4.48 5.07 -7.25
C ALA A 376 -5.05 4.02 -6.29
N GLY A 377 -5.89 3.12 -6.81
CA GLY A 377 -6.15 1.83 -6.17
C GLY A 377 -5.01 0.87 -6.49
N ARG A 378 -4.37 0.31 -5.47
CA ARG A 378 -3.21 -0.59 -5.60
C ARG A 378 -3.54 -1.96 -5.04
N ALA A 379 -3.36 -2.98 -5.85
CA ALA A 379 -3.35 -4.37 -5.41
C ALA A 379 -1.91 -4.91 -5.50
N LEU A 380 -1.51 -5.65 -4.46
CA LEU A 380 -0.17 -6.20 -4.36
C LEU A 380 -0.19 -7.66 -4.82
N TYR A 381 0.90 -8.07 -5.43
CA TYR A 381 1.06 -9.46 -5.80
C TYR A 381 1.24 -10.35 -4.57
N GLN A 382 0.65 -11.53 -4.67
CA GLN A 382 1.00 -12.69 -3.87
C GLN A 382 2.45 -13.09 -4.15
N SER A 383 3.15 -13.50 -3.11
CA SER A 383 4.50 -14.04 -3.20
C SER A 383 4.62 -15.36 -2.45
N VAL A 384 5.64 -16.14 -2.80
CA VAL A 384 5.91 -17.44 -2.18
C VAL A 384 7.36 -17.49 -1.72
N THR A 385 7.56 -17.85 -0.45
CA THR A 385 8.88 -18.11 0.15
C THR A 385 8.99 -19.56 0.61
N GLY A 386 10.19 -20.03 0.90
CA GLY A 386 10.43 -21.38 1.42
C GLY A 386 10.15 -22.50 0.42
N ARG A 387 10.14 -22.23 -0.90
CA ARG A 387 9.93 -23.27 -1.93
C ARG A 387 11.01 -24.34 -1.80
N GLY A 388 10.59 -25.60 -1.74
CA GLY A 388 11.51 -26.73 -1.57
C GLY A 388 12.05 -26.91 -0.15
N SER A 389 11.61 -26.09 0.81
CA SER A 389 11.85 -26.29 2.23
C SER A 389 10.73 -27.13 2.88
N SER A 390 10.85 -27.40 4.19
CA SER A 390 9.79 -28.07 4.95
C SER A 390 8.53 -27.24 5.16
N LEU A 391 8.59 -25.92 4.93
CA LEU A 391 7.47 -25.00 5.07
C LEU A 391 7.48 -24.01 3.90
N THR A 392 6.61 -24.23 2.92
CA THR A 392 6.36 -23.25 1.85
C THR A 392 5.30 -22.27 2.34
N ILE A 393 5.58 -20.97 2.24
CA ILE A 393 4.70 -19.92 2.75
C ILE A 393 4.22 -19.06 1.57
N GLY A 394 2.91 -18.91 1.45
CA GLY A 394 2.25 -17.96 0.58
C GLY A 394 1.92 -16.69 1.34
N TRP A 395 2.26 -15.54 0.77
CA TRP A 395 1.97 -14.23 1.34
C TRP A 395 0.89 -13.55 0.52
N THR A 396 -0.16 -13.11 1.20
CA THR A 396 -1.32 -12.44 0.61
C THR A 396 -1.42 -11.05 1.19
N ARG A 397 -1.94 -10.11 0.42
CA ARG A 397 -2.02 -8.71 0.83
C ARG A 397 -3.29 -8.08 0.27
N ASN A 398 -3.97 -7.33 1.11
CA ASN A 398 -5.17 -6.60 0.75
C ASN A 398 -4.78 -5.39 -0.10
N PRO A 399 -5.65 -5.01 -1.06
CA PRO A 399 -5.53 -3.74 -1.76
C PRO A 399 -5.50 -2.55 -0.80
N TYR A 400 -4.93 -1.45 -1.27
CA TYR A 400 -4.90 -0.18 -0.55
C TYR A 400 -5.13 0.99 -1.51
N TYR A 401 -5.60 2.11 -0.96
CA TYR A 401 -5.71 3.37 -1.67
C TYR A 401 -4.44 4.18 -1.46
N LEU A 402 -3.75 4.51 -2.55
CA LEU A 402 -2.60 5.39 -2.56
C LEU A 402 -3.07 6.82 -2.79
N ASP A 403 -2.69 7.71 -1.88
CA ASP A 403 -2.78 9.16 -2.03
C ASP A 403 -1.39 9.71 -1.70
N ALA A 404 -0.49 9.68 -2.68
CA ALA A 404 0.89 10.08 -2.50
C ALA A 404 1.08 11.56 -2.86
N PHE A 405 2.00 12.22 -2.19
CA PHE A 405 2.50 13.53 -2.61
C PHE A 405 3.52 13.36 -3.73
N VAL A 406 3.50 14.28 -4.68
CA VAL A 406 4.44 14.38 -5.79
C VAL A 406 4.92 15.82 -5.87
N SER A 407 6.23 16.03 -5.97
CA SER A 407 6.78 17.39 -6.10
C SER A 407 6.44 18.03 -7.44
N THR A 408 6.21 19.34 -7.43
CA THR A 408 5.96 20.12 -8.65
C THR A 408 7.25 20.34 -9.43
N THR A 409 7.19 20.30 -10.76
CA THR A 409 8.30 20.66 -11.64
C THR A 409 8.00 21.94 -12.41
N ASP A 410 8.93 22.90 -12.39
CA ASP A 410 8.80 24.16 -13.13
C ASP A 410 9.16 24.01 -14.62
N GLU A 411 9.86 22.92 -14.97
CA GLU A 411 10.35 22.67 -16.33
C GLU A 411 9.60 21.56 -17.06
N ALA A 412 9.20 21.87 -18.31
CA ALA A 412 8.55 20.89 -19.18
C ALA A 412 9.52 19.76 -19.55
N GLY A 413 9.20 18.55 -19.08
CA GLY A 413 9.96 17.32 -19.35
C GLY A 413 10.67 16.77 -18.11
N GLU A 414 10.69 17.50 -17.00
CA GLU A 414 11.28 17.02 -15.75
C GLU A 414 10.31 16.12 -14.98
N ALA A 415 10.88 15.07 -14.39
CA ALA A 415 10.19 14.19 -13.47
C ALA A 415 10.15 14.81 -12.06
N PRO A 416 9.07 14.59 -11.30
CA PRO A 416 9.05 14.91 -9.87
C PRO A 416 10.25 14.28 -9.18
N ASP A 417 10.93 15.06 -8.35
CA ASP A 417 12.13 14.60 -7.64
C ASP A 417 11.81 13.59 -6.52
N ARG A 418 10.54 13.53 -6.09
CA ARG A 418 10.07 12.62 -5.04
C ARG A 418 8.59 12.25 -5.18
N VAL A 419 8.27 11.06 -4.70
CA VAL A 419 6.91 10.60 -4.43
C VAL A 419 6.87 10.11 -2.99
N LEU A 420 6.04 10.71 -2.15
CA LEU A 420 5.98 10.43 -0.71
C LEU A 420 4.59 9.91 -0.36
N GLY A 421 4.49 8.75 0.28
CA GLY A 421 3.20 8.17 0.64
C GLY A 421 3.24 7.43 1.97
N GLY A 422 2.06 7.32 2.58
CA GLY A 422 1.81 6.37 3.64
C GLY A 422 0.46 5.71 3.41
N TYR A 423 0.38 4.40 3.63
CA TYR A 423 -0.83 3.63 3.40
C TYR A 423 -0.92 2.48 4.38
N PHE A 424 -2.13 1.94 4.52
CA PHE A 424 -2.41 0.77 5.32
C PHE A 424 -2.74 -0.42 4.40
N SER A 425 -2.21 -1.58 4.73
CA SER A 425 -2.58 -2.84 4.09
C SER A 425 -2.68 -3.93 5.15
N ALA A 426 -3.45 -4.96 4.87
CA ALA A 426 -3.57 -6.15 5.72
C ALA A 426 -3.28 -7.39 4.89
N GLY A 427 -3.25 -8.58 5.49
CA GLY A 427 -3.10 -9.82 4.74
C GLY A 427 -2.77 -11.01 5.63
N LYS A 428 -2.42 -12.12 4.98
CA LYS A 428 -2.14 -13.40 5.64
C LYS A 428 -0.85 -14.02 5.13
N ALA A 429 -0.12 -14.67 6.04
CA ALA A 429 0.84 -15.72 5.70
C ALA A 429 0.12 -17.08 5.77
N ILE A 430 0.28 -17.91 4.74
CA ILE A 430 -0.47 -19.15 4.55
C ILE A 430 0.51 -20.28 4.26
N GLU A 431 0.40 -21.40 4.97
CA GLU A 431 1.11 -22.62 4.62
C GLU A 431 0.59 -23.15 3.29
N LEU A 432 1.51 -23.44 2.37
CA LEU A 432 1.19 -24.00 1.06
C LEU A 432 1.64 -25.45 0.96
N GLU A 433 0.80 -26.27 0.31
CA GLU A 433 1.14 -27.64 -0.07
C GLU A 433 1.31 -27.73 -1.59
N ALA A 434 2.42 -28.34 -2.02
CA ALA A 434 2.65 -28.61 -3.43
C ALA A 434 1.85 -29.84 -3.87
N THR A 435 0.97 -29.65 -4.85
CA THR A 435 0.31 -30.69 -5.63
C THR A 435 0.95 -30.75 -7.01
N GLU A 436 0.66 -31.79 -7.82
CA GLU A 436 1.39 -32.09 -9.08
C GLU A 436 1.75 -30.85 -9.91
N ASP A 437 0.80 -29.93 -10.14
CA ASP A 437 0.99 -28.72 -10.95
C ASP A 437 0.64 -27.39 -10.22
N ALA A 438 0.30 -27.41 -8.92
CA ALA A 438 -0.20 -26.22 -8.21
C ALA A 438 0.21 -26.16 -6.73
N LEU A 439 0.23 -24.94 -6.17
CA LEU A 439 0.33 -24.73 -4.73
C LEU A 439 -1.07 -24.53 -4.17
N GLN A 440 -1.45 -25.28 -3.13
CA GLN A 440 -2.76 -25.15 -2.49
C GLN A 440 -2.63 -24.56 -1.09
N ARG A 441 -3.63 -23.77 -0.69
CA ARG A 441 -3.73 -23.25 0.67
C ARG A 441 -3.98 -24.38 1.66
N LYS A 442 -3.19 -24.44 2.73
CA LYS A 442 -3.31 -25.48 3.77
C LYS A 442 -3.79 -24.93 5.11
N ALA A 443 -3.08 -23.95 5.67
CA ALA A 443 -3.41 -23.36 6.96
C ALA A 443 -2.97 -21.90 7.01
N VAL A 444 -3.73 -21.04 7.70
CA VAL A 444 -3.27 -19.69 8.03
C VAL A 444 -2.17 -19.81 9.08
N LEU A 445 -1.01 -19.25 8.76
CA LEU A 445 0.13 -19.18 9.66
C LEU A 445 0.12 -17.88 10.44
N GLU A 446 -0.26 -16.77 9.80
CA GLU A 446 -0.31 -15.44 10.42
C GLU A 446 -1.38 -14.57 9.77
N ASP A 447 -2.04 -13.74 10.58
CA ASP A 447 -2.72 -12.53 10.11
C ASP A 447 -1.79 -11.34 10.39
N HIS A 448 -1.62 -10.43 9.44
CA HIS A 448 -0.76 -9.25 9.62
C HIS A 448 -1.44 -7.97 9.16
N TYR A 449 -1.35 -6.92 9.99
CA TYR A 449 -1.87 -5.60 9.71
C TYR A 449 -0.70 -4.61 9.66
N LEU A 450 -0.52 -3.97 8.50
CA LEU A 450 0.69 -3.26 8.13
C LEU A 450 0.39 -1.78 7.88
N SER A 451 1.06 -0.91 8.63
CA SER A 451 1.14 0.52 8.29
C SER A 451 2.47 0.80 7.60
N VAL A 452 2.43 1.49 6.46
CA VAL A 452 3.58 1.76 5.61
C VAL A 452 3.89 3.26 5.53
N LEU A 453 5.18 3.58 5.52
CA LEU A 453 5.76 4.82 5.00
C LEU A 453 6.69 4.48 3.83
N GLU A 454 6.49 5.13 2.69
CA GLU A 454 7.25 4.89 1.47
C GLU A 454 7.73 6.23 0.87
N LEU A 455 9.04 6.39 0.78
CA LEU A 455 9.70 7.58 0.23
C LEU A 455 10.46 7.17 -1.03
N ASN A 456 9.97 7.60 -2.18
CA ASN A 456 10.54 7.31 -3.48
C ASN A 456 11.30 8.55 -3.98
N LEU A 457 12.62 8.46 -4.11
CA LEU A 457 13.50 9.58 -4.46
C LEU A 457 14.12 9.38 -5.86
N LEU A 458 13.99 10.40 -6.73
CA LEU A 458 14.28 10.29 -8.16
C LEU A 458 15.73 9.87 -8.41
N ARG A 459 15.91 8.87 -9.27
CA ARG A 459 17.24 8.41 -9.68
C ARG A 459 17.86 9.42 -10.64
N GLN A 460 19.09 9.83 -10.34
CA GLN A 460 19.92 10.60 -11.26
C GLN A 460 21.21 9.85 -11.56
N ALA A 461 21.40 9.47 -12.83
CA ALA A 461 22.64 8.88 -13.28
C ALA A 461 23.82 9.86 -13.07
N GLY A 462 24.85 9.40 -12.37
CA GLY A 462 26.02 10.22 -12.05
C GLY A 462 25.84 11.13 -10.84
N PHE A 463 24.91 10.82 -9.93
CA PHE A 463 24.77 11.52 -8.66
C PHE A 463 26.12 11.69 -7.95
N SER A 464 26.39 12.91 -7.45
CA SER A 464 27.59 13.25 -6.70
C SER A 464 27.26 13.59 -5.25
N LEU A 465 28.04 13.06 -4.31
CA LEU A 465 27.92 13.38 -2.89
C LEU A 465 28.20 14.87 -2.60
N ASP A 466 28.91 15.57 -3.49
CA ASP A 466 29.16 17.01 -3.39
C ASP A 466 27.86 17.84 -3.30
N GLN A 467 26.74 17.31 -3.81
CA GLN A 467 25.42 17.95 -3.66
C GLN A 467 25.01 18.10 -2.19
N LEU A 468 25.51 17.23 -1.31
CA LEU A 468 25.18 17.22 0.11
C LEU A 468 26.15 18.05 0.95
N ASN A 469 27.34 18.32 0.42
CA ASN A 469 28.45 18.91 1.16
C ASN A 469 28.18 20.37 1.58
N GLY A 470 28.46 20.69 2.84
CA GLY A 470 28.28 22.00 3.44
C GLY A 470 26.81 22.34 3.76
N ARG A 471 25.90 21.37 3.68
CA ARG A 471 24.47 21.57 3.96
C ARG A 471 24.12 21.15 5.38
N GLN A 472 23.11 21.82 5.91
CA GLN A 472 22.47 21.51 7.17
C GLN A 472 21.09 20.91 6.91
N TYR A 473 20.74 19.88 7.68
CA TYR A 473 19.48 19.17 7.57
C TYR A 473 18.79 19.13 8.92
N ASN A 474 17.46 19.17 8.91
CA ASN A 474 16.67 18.67 10.02
C ASN A 474 16.40 17.18 9.81
N VAL A 475 16.30 16.44 10.91
CA VAL A 475 16.19 14.98 10.89
C VAL A 475 15.11 14.51 11.82
N ALA A 476 14.31 13.53 11.38
CA ALA A 476 13.34 12.81 12.18
C ALA A 476 13.48 11.31 11.93
N PHE A 477 13.31 10.50 12.97
CA PHE A 477 13.31 9.05 12.82
C PHE A 477 12.33 8.36 13.75
N LEU A 478 11.96 7.14 13.37
CA LEU A 478 11.31 6.15 14.20
C LEU A 478 12.00 4.81 13.96
N ALA A 479 12.34 4.12 15.04
CA ALA A 479 12.91 2.78 14.99
C ALA A 479 12.37 1.92 16.15
N SER A 480 12.42 0.61 15.96
CA SER A 480 12.11 -0.34 17.01
C SER A 480 13.13 -1.45 17.07
N ARG A 481 13.42 -1.91 18.28
CA ARG A 481 14.35 -2.99 18.57
C ARG A 481 13.60 -4.14 19.23
N PHE A 482 13.75 -5.33 18.67
CA PHE A 482 13.27 -6.57 19.25
C PHE A 482 14.44 -7.36 19.82
N ALA A 483 14.29 -7.89 21.03
CA ALA A 483 15.36 -8.61 21.69
C ALA A 483 14.82 -9.71 22.62
N ASP A 484 15.71 -10.58 23.07
CA ASP A 484 15.49 -11.42 24.24
C ASP A 484 15.89 -10.67 25.52
N GLY A 485 15.24 -10.99 26.65
CA GLY A 485 15.71 -10.59 27.98
C GLY A 485 14.90 -9.48 28.63
N ALA A 486 15.59 -8.48 29.20
CA ALA A 486 14.97 -7.51 30.10
C ALA A 486 14.10 -6.46 29.37
N GLU A 487 14.47 -6.07 28.16
CA GLU A 487 13.74 -5.11 27.32
C GLU A 487 13.49 -5.72 25.93
N PRO A 488 12.52 -6.65 25.80
CA PRO A 488 12.25 -7.33 24.55
C PRO A 488 11.72 -6.42 23.46
N LEU A 489 11.12 -5.27 23.82
CA LEU A 489 10.63 -4.27 22.90
C LEU A 489 11.07 -2.89 23.35
N VAL A 490 11.75 -2.18 22.47
CA VAL A 490 12.01 -0.74 22.60
C VAL A 490 11.57 -0.06 21.31
N ILE A 491 10.80 1.03 21.44
CA ILE A 491 10.42 1.90 20.34
C ILE A 491 11.06 3.25 20.65
N GLU A 492 11.86 3.76 19.72
CA GLU A 492 12.53 5.05 19.86
C GLU A 492 12.21 5.95 18.67
N SER A 493 11.98 7.22 18.95
CA SER A 493 11.84 8.25 17.92
C SER A 493 12.58 9.51 18.32
N GLY A 494 13.04 10.27 17.34
CA GLY A 494 13.83 11.46 17.62
C GLY A 494 13.73 12.52 16.55
N VAL A 495 14.08 13.73 16.95
CA VAL A 495 14.20 14.92 16.09
C VAL A 495 15.51 15.62 16.38
N GLY A 496 16.15 16.16 15.34
CA GLY A 496 17.46 16.77 15.45
C GLY A 496 17.94 17.40 14.16
N SER A 497 19.25 17.57 14.05
CA SER A 497 19.92 18.17 12.90
C SER A 497 21.18 17.42 12.49
N TRP A 498 21.48 17.46 11.19
CA TRP A 498 22.78 17.07 10.64
C TRP A 498 23.50 18.26 10.03
N GLU A 499 24.82 18.28 10.16
CA GLU A 499 25.72 19.05 9.30
C GLU A 499 26.57 18.07 8.49
N ILE A 500 26.52 18.16 7.16
CA ILE A 500 27.32 17.29 6.28
C ILE A 500 28.53 18.06 5.75
N SER A 501 29.74 17.55 6.03
CA SER A 501 31.00 18.10 5.52
C SER A 501 31.82 17.00 4.86
N GLY A 502 31.85 17.01 3.53
CA GLY A 502 32.41 15.92 2.72
C GLY A 502 31.60 14.65 2.92
N ASN A 503 32.24 13.64 3.55
CA ASN A 503 31.59 12.39 3.91
C ASN A 503 31.18 12.36 5.39
N ASP A 504 31.54 13.36 6.18
CA ASP A 504 31.27 13.37 7.61
C ASP A 504 29.89 13.97 7.86
N VAL A 505 29.12 13.33 8.73
CA VAL A 505 27.80 13.77 9.19
C VAL A 505 27.89 14.03 10.69
N HIS A 506 27.79 15.29 11.10
CA HIS A 506 27.68 15.64 12.51
C HIS A 506 26.21 15.68 12.92
N GLN A 507 25.79 14.76 13.77
CA GLN A 507 24.43 14.67 14.28
C GLN A 507 24.31 15.27 15.68
N VAL A 508 23.29 16.13 15.84
CA VAL A 508 22.74 16.52 17.14
C VAL A 508 21.28 16.11 17.18
N MET A 509 20.89 15.26 18.13
CA MET A 509 19.55 14.66 18.12
C MET A 509 19.04 14.36 19.52
N THR A 510 17.79 14.77 19.75
CA THR A 510 17.04 14.39 20.96
C THR A 510 16.12 13.23 20.65
N THR A 511 16.03 12.28 21.57
CA THR A 511 15.21 11.08 21.40
C THR A 511 14.21 10.92 22.53
N THR A 512 13.20 10.11 22.25
CA THR A 512 12.24 9.63 23.22
C THR A 512 11.99 8.16 22.97
N ALA A 513 12.07 7.36 24.03
CA ALA A 513 11.87 5.93 23.97
C ALA A 513 10.73 5.47 24.87
N ILE A 514 9.99 4.48 24.40
CA ILE A 514 9.06 3.67 25.20
C ILE A 514 9.50 2.22 25.08
N ALA A 515 9.39 1.47 26.17
CA ALA A 515 9.86 0.08 26.21
C ALA A 515 8.90 -0.79 27.02
N ARG A 516 8.99 -2.10 26.79
CA ARG A 516 8.29 -3.12 27.57
C ARG A 516 9.30 -3.95 28.35
N ASP A 517 9.04 -4.14 29.63
CA ASP A 517 9.84 -5.02 30.49
C ASP A 517 9.51 -6.49 30.24
N GLY A 518 10.54 -7.32 30.06
CA GLY A 518 10.39 -8.73 29.69
C GLY A 518 9.98 -9.65 30.84
N GLY A 519 10.07 -9.22 32.10
CA GLY A 519 9.68 -10.04 33.25
C GLY A 519 8.26 -9.78 33.74
N SER A 520 7.81 -8.53 33.64
CA SER A 520 6.52 -8.05 34.17
C SER A 520 5.54 -7.62 33.09
N GLY A 521 6.01 -7.38 31.87
CA GLY A 521 5.22 -6.79 30.78
C GLY A 521 4.92 -5.31 30.96
N ALA A 522 5.41 -4.69 32.03
CA ALA A 522 5.16 -3.29 32.35
C ALA A 522 5.72 -2.38 31.27
N VAL A 523 5.02 -1.27 31.01
CA VAL A 523 5.48 -0.24 30.06
C VAL A 523 6.30 0.80 30.79
N THR A 524 7.48 1.11 30.25
CA THR A 524 8.32 2.22 30.70
C THR A 524 8.40 3.30 29.63
N GLY A 525 8.32 4.56 30.03
CA GLY A 525 8.42 5.70 29.13
C GLY A 525 7.28 6.71 29.31
N PRO A 526 7.36 7.86 28.61
CA PRO A 526 8.39 8.21 27.65
C PRO A 526 9.71 8.58 28.37
N MET A 527 10.83 8.03 27.89
CA MET A 527 12.19 8.30 28.40
C MET A 527 12.91 9.23 27.44
N ALA A 528 13.32 10.41 27.90
CA ALA A 528 14.12 11.32 27.09
C ALA A 528 15.58 10.81 26.98
N GLY A 529 16.17 10.97 25.79
CA GLY A 529 17.55 10.63 25.49
C GLY A 529 18.17 11.55 24.43
N ASP A 530 19.39 11.24 24.03
CA ASP A 530 20.08 11.88 22.92
C ASP A 530 20.89 10.87 22.10
N ARG A 531 21.05 11.16 20.81
CA ARG A 531 21.88 10.39 19.87
C ARG A 531 22.90 11.30 19.19
N ASN A 532 23.57 12.16 19.96
CA ASN A 532 24.62 13.01 19.39
C ASN A 532 25.79 12.13 18.93
N ALA A 533 26.16 12.21 17.66
CA ALA A 533 27.15 11.32 17.06
C ALA A 533 27.77 11.92 15.79
N ASP A 534 28.93 11.41 15.42
CA ASP A 534 29.52 11.65 14.09
C ASP A 534 29.42 10.35 13.29
N TRP A 535 28.92 10.46 12.05
CA TRP A 535 28.73 9.35 11.13
C TRP A 535 29.43 9.61 9.81
N THR A 536 29.47 8.59 8.96
CA THR A 536 30.01 8.67 7.60
C THR A 536 28.93 8.37 6.58
N ILE A 537 28.76 9.25 5.60
CA ILE A 537 27.89 9.05 4.44
C ILE A 537 28.74 8.79 3.19
N SER A 538 28.30 7.84 2.36
CA SER A 538 28.98 7.54 1.10
C SER A 538 28.01 7.10 0.01
N THR A 539 28.41 7.22 -1.26
CA THR A 539 27.62 6.73 -2.38
C THR A 539 27.59 5.20 -2.40
N ARG A 540 26.42 4.62 -2.62
CA ARG A 540 26.24 3.19 -2.87
C ARG A 540 25.93 2.95 -4.35
N PRO A 541 26.89 2.49 -5.18
CA PRO A 541 26.65 2.21 -6.58
C PRO A 541 25.63 1.09 -6.76
N SER A 542 24.79 1.19 -7.80
CA SER A 542 23.92 0.10 -8.24
C SER A 542 24.54 -0.62 -9.42
N ARG A 543 24.54 -1.96 -9.39
CA ARG A 543 24.99 -2.79 -10.49
C ARG A 543 23.86 -2.95 -11.49
N LEU A 544 23.99 -2.26 -12.62
CA LEU A 544 23.04 -2.33 -13.73
C LEU A 544 23.64 -3.15 -14.87
N SER A 545 22.82 -3.53 -15.85
CA SER A 545 23.25 -4.23 -17.07
C SER A 545 24.36 -3.48 -17.83
N VAL A 546 24.38 -2.15 -17.71
CA VAL A 546 25.36 -1.24 -18.33
C VAL A 546 26.59 -0.94 -17.45
N GLY A 547 26.72 -1.64 -16.31
CA GLY A 547 27.78 -1.47 -15.31
C GLY A 547 27.32 -0.74 -14.05
N ASP A 548 28.24 -0.60 -13.09
CA ASP A 548 27.98 0.05 -11.81
C ASP A 548 27.75 1.56 -12.01
N ARG A 549 26.67 2.09 -11.44
CA ARG A 549 26.26 3.50 -11.55
C ARG A 549 25.86 4.08 -10.20
N ASN A 550 26.29 5.31 -9.94
CA ASN A 550 25.75 6.11 -8.85
C ASN A 550 24.44 6.73 -9.31
N ILE A 551 23.33 6.26 -8.72
CA ILE A 551 21.96 6.66 -9.07
C ILE A 551 21.23 7.33 -7.90
N GLY A 552 21.97 7.88 -6.93
CA GLY A 552 21.40 8.55 -5.75
C GLY A 552 21.23 7.68 -4.51
N ARG A 553 21.72 6.43 -4.50
CA ARG A 553 21.72 5.54 -3.33
C ARG A 553 22.92 5.79 -2.43
N LEU A 554 22.73 5.60 -1.13
CA LEU A 554 23.65 6.03 -0.07
C LEU A 554 23.84 4.95 0.99
N ASN A 555 25.04 4.88 1.55
CA ASN A 555 25.36 4.16 2.79
C ASN A 555 25.46 5.19 3.94
N LEU A 556 24.97 4.80 5.12
CA LEU A 556 25.20 5.50 6.38
C LEU A 556 25.93 4.57 7.36
N ASP A 557 27.13 4.98 7.78
CA ASP A 557 28.07 4.17 8.58
C ASP A 557 28.51 4.93 9.84
N ILE A 558 29.04 4.22 10.84
CA ILE A 558 29.49 4.86 12.10
C ILE A 558 30.82 5.60 11.91
N SER A 559 31.75 5.05 11.12
CA SER A 559 33.11 5.65 11.04
C SER A 559 33.84 5.44 9.74
N ASN A 560 33.64 4.31 9.05
CA ASN A 560 34.31 4.03 7.79
C ASN A 560 33.25 3.77 6.73
N PRO A 561 33.42 4.31 5.51
CA PRO A 561 32.47 4.06 4.45
C PRO A 561 32.48 2.57 4.11
N SER A 562 31.30 1.96 4.15
CA SER A 562 31.13 0.58 3.73
C SER A 562 31.44 0.40 2.25
N GLY A 563 31.93 -0.81 1.91
CA GLY A 563 32.17 -1.19 0.53
C GLY A 563 30.88 -1.13 -0.32
N GLN A 564 31.04 -1.10 -1.64
CA GLN A 564 29.94 -0.88 -2.60
C GLN A 564 28.76 -1.86 -2.48
N PHE A 565 29.01 -3.05 -1.91
CA PHE A 565 28.02 -4.12 -1.71
C PHE A 565 28.11 -4.73 -0.30
N VAL A 566 28.72 -4.01 0.63
CA VAL A 566 28.78 -4.40 2.04
C VAL A 566 27.60 -3.74 2.75
N THR A 567 26.98 -4.46 3.68
CA THR A 567 25.93 -3.90 4.55
C THR A 567 26.55 -2.81 5.42
N PRO A 568 26.01 -1.57 5.40
CA PRO A 568 26.52 -0.48 6.22
C PRO A 568 26.20 -0.65 7.70
N ASP A 569 26.91 0.06 8.57
CA ASP A 569 26.76 -0.08 10.02
C ASP A 569 25.38 0.39 10.54
N LEU A 570 24.78 1.39 9.87
CA LEU A 570 23.53 2.04 10.34
C LEU A 570 22.35 1.80 9.40
N GLY A 571 22.56 1.99 8.09
CA GLY A 571 21.45 1.88 7.15
C GLY A 571 21.77 2.22 5.70
N ILE A 572 20.87 1.80 4.81
CA ILE A 572 20.91 2.07 3.37
C ILE A 572 19.83 3.10 3.05
N GLY A 573 20.16 4.09 2.22
CA GLY A 573 19.25 5.17 1.89
C GLY A 573 19.35 5.68 0.46
N ALA A 574 18.68 6.79 0.23
CA ALA A 574 18.72 7.52 -1.02
C ALA A 574 18.60 9.03 -0.79
N SER A 575 18.93 9.79 -1.82
CA SER A 575 18.79 11.26 -1.89
C SER A 575 18.00 11.65 -3.12
N THR A 576 17.28 12.77 -3.03
CA THR A 576 16.83 13.49 -4.23
C THR A 576 18.04 13.97 -5.04
N PRO A 577 17.89 14.15 -6.37
CA PRO A 577 18.94 14.65 -7.27
C PRO A 577 19.70 15.87 -6.76
N ASP A 578 18.95 16.82 -6.19
CA ASP A 578 19.48 18.09 -5.70
C ASP A 578 20.01 18.03 -4.26
N GLY A 579 19.85 16.91 -3.55
CA GLY A 579 20.25 16.76 -2.16
C GLY A 579 19.36 17.48 -1.15
N SER A 580 18.13 17.87 -1.49
CA SER A 580 17.22 18.56 -0.55
C SER A 580 16.49 17.62 0.41
N LEU A 581 16.35 16.33 0.06
CA LEU A 581 15.76 15.30 0.91
C LEU A 581 16.55 13.99 0.81
N LEU A 582 16.78 13.38 1.97
CA LEU A 582 17.38 12.07 2.13
C LEU A 582 16.49 11.21 3.03
N ALA A 583 16.54 9.91 2.80
CA ALA A 583 15.91 8.94 3.68
C ALA A 583 16.76 7.67 3.78
N PHE A 584 16.71 7.00 4.94
CA PHE A 584 17.47 5.78 5.23
C PHE A 584 16.60 4.74 5.91
N ASN A 585 16.69 3.50 5.45
CA ASN A 585 16.28 2.34 6.20
C ASN A 585 17.35 2.03 7.24
N LEU A 586 17.01 2.23 8.51
CA LEU A 586 17.86 1.87 9.63
C LEU A 586 17.75 0.37 9.87
N ASP A 587 18.89 -0.28 10.07
CA ASP A 587 19.02 -1.71 10.33
C ASP A 587 20.32 -1.91 11.14
N ASN A 588 20.23 -1.70 12.46
CA ASN A 588 21.37 -1.88 13.35
C ASN A 588 20.95 -2.22 14.78
N ALA A 589 21.80 -2.94 15.50
CA ALA A 589 21.48 -3.47 16.84
C ALA A 589 21.26 -2.39 17.93
N ASP A 590 21.78 -1.17 17.73
CA ASP A 590 21.70 -0.10 18.73
C ASP A 590 20.44 0.76 18.59
N THR A 591 20.10 1.16 17.36
CA THR A 591 18.91 1.96 17.05
C THR A 591 17.69 1.10 16.78
N GLY A 592 17.90 -0.13 16.30
CA GLY A 592 16.87 -1.00 15.78
C GLY A 592 16.55 -0.72 14.32
N ASP A 593 15.47 -1.34 13.87
CA ASP A 593 14.96 -1.26 12.50
C ASP A 593 14.00 -0.10 12.37
N GLY A 594 14.14 0.71 11.31
CA GLY A 594 13.36 1.92 11.21
C GLY A 594 13.55 2.75 9.95
N LEU A 595 13.06 3.98 10.04
CA LEU A 595 13.15 5.00 9.00
C LEU A 595 13.71 6.28 9.58
N LEU A 596 14.73 6.82 8.92
CA LEU A 596 15.26 8.15 9.16
C LEU A 596 15.02 9.02 7.94
N ILE A 597 14.54 10.25 8.15
CA ILE A 597 14.29 11.24 7.11
C ILE A 597 15.09 12.50 7.45
N ALA A 598 15.84 13.02 6.47
CA ALA A 598 16.60 14.25 6.60
C ALA A 598 16.26 15.22 5.47
N ALA A 599 15.79 16.43 5.77
CA ALA A 599 15.53 17.46 4.77
C ALA A 599 16.36 18.72 5.04
N ALA A 600 16.77 19.40 3.98
CA ALA A 600 17.57 20.62 4.10
C ALA A 600 16.85 21.66 4.96
N GLN A 601 17.60 22.35 5.83
CA GLN A 601 17.02 23.36 6.71
C GLN A 601 16.48 24.56 5.94
N THR A 602 15.43 25.17 6.49
CA THR A 602 14.80 26.38 5.97
C THR A 602 14.56 27.40 7.07
N GLY A 603 14.53 28.68 6.72
CA GLY A 603 14.14 29.75 7.64
C GLY A 603 12.64 30.06 7.63
N ASP A 604 11.88 29.42 6.73
CA ASP A 604 10.51 29.79 6.43
C ASP A 604 9.50 28.81 7.04
N PHE A 605 8.33 29.32 7.45
CA PHE A 605 7.25 28.53 8.06
C PHE A 605 5.88 28.82 7.42
N PRO A 606 5.02 27.80 7.25
CA PRO A 606 3.66 28.00 6.83
C PRO A 606 2.89 28.80 7.89
N GLN A 607 2.31 29.93 7.47
CA GLN A 607 1.47 30.78 8.34
C GLN A 607 0.02 30.33 8.37
N SER A 608 -0.39 29.61 7.32
CA SER A 608 -1.68 28.96 7.17
C SER A 608 -1.58 27.86 6.12
N GLY A 609 -2.53 26.92 6.11
CA GLY A 609 -2.64 25.92 5.05
C GLY A 609 -3.19 24.60 5.55
N ARG A 610 -3.62 23.74 4.63
CA ARG A 610 -4.10 22.39 4.93
C ARG A 610 -3.04 21.38 4.52
N PHE A 611 -2.79 20.40 5.37
CA PHE A 611 -1.78 19.37 5.16
C PHE A 611 -2.39 17.99 5.39
N ARG A 612 -2.31 17.13 4.37
CA ARG A 612 -2.65 15.70 4.47
C ARG A 612 -1.58 15.01 5.30
N LEU A 613 -2.01 14.41 6.40
CA LEU A 613 -1.18 13.72 7.38
C LEU A 613 -1.31 12.21 7.18
N GLN A 614 -0.18 11.57 6.91
CA GLN A 614 -0.05 10.11 6.76
C GLN A 614 1.07 9.61 7.66
N GLY A 615 0.95 8.40 8.19
CA GLY A 615 2.00 7.77 8.98
C GLY A 615 1.42 6.91 10.08
N LEU A 616 2.23 6.65 11.11
CA LEU A 616 1.90 5.63 12.10
C LEU A 616 2.35 5.98 13.50
N ALA A 617 1.69 5.35 14.47
CA ALA A 617 2.11 5.33 15.86
C ALA A 617 2.04 3.90 16.42
N MET A 618 3.04 3.55 17.22
CA MET A 618 3.12 2.31 17.99
C MET A 618 2.83 2.63 19.45
N GLY A 619 1.76 2.03 19.96
CA GLY A 619 1.25 2.22 21.32
C GLY A 619 1.52 1.03 22.21
N LEU A 620 1.98 1.30 23.43
CA LEU A 620 2.17 0.32 24.49
C LEU A 620 1.34 0.74 25.72
N ALA A 621 0.50 -0.18 26.19
CA ALA A 621 -0.18 -0.09 27.47
C ALA A 621 0.05 -1.37 28.28
N ASP A 622 -0.39 -1.34 29.54
CA ASP A 622 -0.40 -2.54 30.39
C ASP A 622 -1.37 -3.57 29.80
N GLY A 623 -0.83 -4.69 29.33
CA GLY A 623 -1.61 -5.79 28.74
C GLY A 623 -2.13 -5.54 27.31
N GLU A 624 -1.81 -4.41 26.68
CA GLU A 624 -2.20 -4.11 25.30
C GLU A 624 -1.05 -3.55 24.45
N ASN A 625 -1.15 -3.79 23.14
CA ASN A 625 -0.34 -3.12 22.12
C ASN A 625 -1.27 -2.56 21.05
N ARG A 626 -0.92 -1.41 20.46
CA ARG A 626 -1.78 -0.72 19.49
C ARG A 626 -0.97 -0.21 18.30
N LEU A 627 -1.37 -0.60 17.10
CA LEU A 627 -0.90 0.05 15.88
C LEU A 627 -1.98 1.03 15.42
N ARG A 628 -1.59 2.29 15.23
CA ARG A 628 -2.45 3.37 14.73
C ARG A 628 -1.87 3.90 13.43
N HIS A 629 -2.66 3.89 12.36
CA HIS A 629 -2.30 4.49 11.08
C HIS A 629 -3.15 5.74 10.84
N PHE A 630 -2.50 6.85 10.50
CA PHE A 630 -3.16 8.08 10.09
C PHE A 630 -3.47 7.98 8.60
N ASP A 631 -4.75 7.83 8.26
CA ASP A 631 -5.19 7.58 6.91
C ASP A 631 -5.75 8.86 6.28
N ASN A 632 -4.85 9.63 5.70
CA ASN A 632 -5.15 10.90 5.04
C ASN A 632 -5.91 11.88 5.96
N ALA A 633 -5.53 11.90 7.25
CA ALA A 633 -5.99 12.90 8.20
C ALA A 633 -5.56 14.31 7.74
N VAL A 634 -6.15 15.37 8.29
CA VAL A 634 -5.86 16.75 7.88
C VAL A 634 -5.39 17.57 9.07
N LEU A 635 -4.14 18.03 9.00
CA LEU A 635 -3.59 19.06 9.85
C LEU A 635 -3.80 20.42 9.16
N THR A 636 -4.63 21.27 9.72
CA THR A 636 -4.87 22.63 9.25
C THR A 636 -4.11 23.61 10.13
N ILE A 637 -3.21 24.40 9.55
CA ILE A 637 -2.60 25.54 10.23
C ILE A 637 -3.55 26.72 10.03
N ASP A 638 -4.21 27.13 11.11
CA ASP A 638 -5.22 28.19 11.09
C ASP A 638 -4.59 29.58 11.21
N SER A 639 -3.48 29.66 11.94
CA SER A 639 -2.67 30.88 12.11
C SER A 639 -1.24 30.52 12.51
N GLY A 640 -0.35 31.50 12.61
CA GLY A 640 1.02 31.30 13.14
C GLY A 640 1.12 30.84 14.60
N THR A 641 0.00 30.57 15.28
CA THR A 641 -0.03 30.08 16.68
C THR A 641 -1.04 28.97 16.94
N THR A 642 -1.90 28.65 15.97
CA THR A 642 -3.00 27.69 16.15
C THR A 642 -3.10 26.77 14.95
N ALA A 643 -3.42 25.52 15.21
CA ALA A 643 -3.71 24.52 14.20
C ALA A 643 -4.84 23.60 14.67
N THR A 644 -5.36 22.80 13.75
CA THR A 644 -6.46 21.88 14.01
C THR A 644 -6.17 20.57 13.29
N LEU A 645 -6.22 19.46 14.03
CA LEU A 645 -6.12 18.11 13.47
C LEU A 645 -7.52 17.49 13.37
N THR A 646 -7.87 17.00 12.19
CA THR A 646 -9.15 16.32 11.92
C THR A 646 -8.91 15.06 11.11
N GLY A 647 -9.87 14.13 11.12
CA GLY A 647 -9.88 12.97 10.24
C GLY A 647 -9.84 11.66 11.00
N GLN A 648 -9.59 10.60 10.24
CA GLN A 648 -9.72 9.23 10.73
C GLN A 648 -8.37 8.54 10.85
N THR A 649 -8.32 7.56 11.75
CA THR A 649 -7.20 6.62 11.85
C THR A 649 -7.70 5.18 11.73
N LEU A 650 -6.82 4.27 11.31
CA LEU A 650 -7.05 2.84 11.41
C LEU A 650 -6.33 2.33 12.65
N LYS A 651 -7.05 1.64 13.54
CA LYS A 651 -6.52 1.10 14.80
C LYS A 651 -6.59 -0.42 14.82
N VAL A 652 -5.49 -1.05 15.20
CA VAL A 652 -5.36 -2.49 15.46
C VAL A 652 -4.91 -2.65 16.90
N VAL A 653 -5.57 -3.52 17.67
CA VAL A 653 -5.30 -3.72 19.09
C VAL A 653 -4.97 -5.19 19.35
N HIS A 654 -3.83 -5.44 19.98
CA HIS A 654 -3.47 -6.73 20.54
C HIS A 654 -3.73 -6.72 22.05
N SER A 655 -4.66 -7.56 22.50
CA SER A 655 -4.93 -7.82 23.91
C SER A 655 -4.11 -9.04 24.37
N VAL A 656 -3.08 -8.81 25.18
CA VAL A 656 -2.09 -9.82 25.59
C VAL A 656 -2.74 -10.95 26.40
N ALA A 657 -3.58 -10.62 27.38
CA ALA A 657 -4.19 -11.62 28.26
C ALA A 657 -5.19 -12.54 27.55
N ASN A 658 -5.80 -12.06 26.47
CA ASN A 658 -6.76 -12.82 25.67
C ASN A 658 -6.10 -13.53 24.49
N GLU A 659 -4.84 -13.19 24.16
CA GLU A 659 -4.14 -13.69 22.97
C GLU A 659 -4.98 -13.47 21.70
N THR A 660 -5.41 -12.22 21.51
CA THR A 660 -6.24 -11.82 20.36
C THR A 660 -5.75 -10.50 19.79
N VAL A 661 -5.70 -10.43 18.46
CA VAL A 661 -5.49 -9.18 17.74
C VAL A 661 -6.76 -8.82 16.96
N SER A 662 -7.24 -7.60 17.13
CA SER A 662 -8.42 -7.12 16.42
C SER A 662 -8.12 -6.95 14.93
N GLY A 663 -9.15 -7.06 14.09
CA GLY A 663 -9.09 -6.45 12.76
C GLY A 663 -8.92 -4.92 12.86
N PRO A 664 -8.49 -4.25 11.79
CA PRO A 664 -8.38 -2.81 11.75
C PRO A 664 -9.77 -2.16 11.81
N VAL A 665 -9.90 -1.19 12.70
CA VAL A 665 -11.13 -0.41 12.88
C VAL A 665 -10.85 1.05 12.52
N ALA A 666 -11.73 1.65 11.71
CA ALA A 666 -11.68 3.08 11.42
C ALA A 666 -12.22 3.87 12.63
N VAL A 667 -11.46 4.85 13.08
CA VAL A 667 -11.81 5.71 14.22
C VAL A 667 -11.74 7.16 13.77
N ASP A 668 -12.88 7.86 13.85
CA ASP A 668 -12.93 9.31 13.74
C ASP A 668 -12.45 9.92 15.07
N GLU A 669 -11.33 10.63 15.01
CA GLU A 669 -10.73 11.27 16.18
C GLU A 669 -11.41 12.61 16.52
N GLY A 670 -12.37 13.04 15.69
CA GLY A 670 -12.99 14.34 15.79
C GLY A 670 -12.00 15.47 15.49
N GLU A 671 -12.34 16.66 15.97
CA GLU A 671 -11.52 17.86 15.83
C GLU A 671 -10.68 18.08 17.08
N VAL A 672 -9.35 18.13 16.90
CA VAL A 672 -8.38 18.41 17.96
C VAL A 672 -7.72 19.75 17.70
N ALA A 673 -8.05 20.74 18.54
CA ALA A 673 -7.40 22.05 18.50
C ALA A 673 -5.98 21.96 19.10
N LEU A 674 -5.00 22.41 18.33
CA LEU A 674 -3.57 22.33 18.63
C LEU A 674 -2.98 23.73 18.80
N THR A 675 -2.09 23.88 19.78
CA THR A 675 -1.15 25.02 19.81
C THR A 675 -0.07 24.77 18.79
N TYR A 676 0.20 25.74 17.92
CA TYR A 676 1.26 25.66 16.92
C TYR A 676 2.43 26.59 17.29
N THR A 677 3.64 26.05 17.33
CA THR A 677 4.85 26.81 17.62
C THR A 677 5.90 26.63 16.52
N GLN A 678 6.59 27.73 16.20
CA GLN A 678 7.68 27.80 15.22
C GLN A 678 9.00 28.00 15.95
N GLY A 679 9.99 27.15 15.65
CA GLY A 679 11.34 27.18 16.21
C GLY A 679 12.36 27.81 15.25
N GLY A 680 13.64 27.53 15.46
CA GLY A 680 14.70 27.92 14.52
C GLY A 680 14.79 26.90 13.36
N ASN A 681 15.38 27.31 12.23
CA ASN A 681 15.75 26.41 11.13
C ASN A 681 14.62 25.50 10.59
N GLY A 682 13.36 25.92 10.69
CA GLY A 682 12.22 25.15 10.17
C GLY A 682 11.61 24.19 11.19
N GLU A 683 12.08 24.18 12.44
CA GLU A 683 11.50 23.38 13.54
C GLU A 683 10.06 23.81 13.86
N VAL A 684 9.18 22.85 14.08
CA VAL A 684 7.77 23.09 14.41
C VAL A 684 7.28 22.13 15.48
N ALA A 685 6.30 22.58 16.26
CA ALA A 685 5.56 21.71 17.17
C ALA A 685 4.06 22.02 17.20
N PHE A 686 3.26 20.98 17.39
CA PHE A 686 1.81 21.02 17.54
C PHE A 686 1.41 20.27 18.82
N GLU A 687 0.69 20.93 19.72
CA GLU A 687 0.46 20.38 21.07
C GLU A 687 -1.01 20.52 21.51
N ALA A 688 -1.56 19.43 22.06
CA ALA A 688 -2.86 19.40 22.72
C ALA A 688 -2.91 18.30 23.80
N GLY A 689 -2.98 18.68 25.07
CA GLY A 689 -3.08 17.72 26.17
C GLY A 689 -1.86 16.80 26.22
N GLY A 690 -2.07 15.48 26.05
CA GLY A 690 -1.01 14.47 25.97
C GLY A 690 -0.39 14.29 24.58
N LEU A 691 -1.00 14.86 23.54
CA LEU A 691 -0.53 14.77 22.16
C LEU A 691 0.47 15.88 21.84
N THR A 692 1.62 15.47 21.32
CA THR A 692 2.70 16.34 20.85
C THR A 692 3.20 15.85 19.49
N LEU A 693 3.12 16.69 18.47
CA LEU A 693 3.75 16.47 17.17
C LEU A 693 4.93 17.43 17.05
N THR A 694 6.17 16.93 17.05
CA THR A 694 7.40 17.75 16.95
C THR A 694 8.17 17.35 15.70
N GLY A 695 8.69 18.32 14.95
CA GLY A 695 9.41 18.01 13.73
C GLY A 695 9.87 19.26 13.00
N PHE A 696 9.84 19.21 11.67
CA PHE A 696 10.33 20.30 10.84
C PHE A 696 9.58 20.42 9.51
N VAL A 697 9.69 21.60 8.91
CA VAL A 697 9.19 21.95 7.59
C VAL A 697 10.32 21.82 6.56
N ALA A 698 10.04 21.25 5.39
CA ALA A 698 10.97 21.25 4.25
C ALA A 698 11.00 22.64 3.55
N PRO A 699 12.04 22.99 2.78
CA PRO A 699 12.18 24.33 2.19
C PRO A 699 10.99 24.83 1.35
N GLY A 700 10.24 23.93 0.70
CA GLY A 700 9.04 24.27 -0.08
C GLY A 700 7.80 24.63 0.75
N GLN A 701 7.83 24.48 2.07
CA GLN A 701 6.67 24.59 2.98
C GLN A 701 5.49 23.68 2.62
N ASP A 702 5.75 22.69 1.79
CA ASP A 702 4.81 21.72 1.25
C ASP A 702 4.87 20.39 1.99
N GLN A 703 5.94 20.14 2.75
CA GLN A 703 6.18 18.91 3.50
C GLN A 703 6.58 19.23 4.94
N LEU A 704 5.99 18.51 5.89
CA LEU A 704 6.42 18.44 7.28
C LEU A 704 6.72 16.99 7.64
N PHE A 705 7.79 16.76 8.40
CA PHE A 705 8.12 15.45 8.95
C PHE A 705 8.07 15.56 10.47
N LEU A 706 7.17 14.79 11.09
CA LEU A 706 6.77 14.98 12.48
C LEU A 706 6.94 13.66 13.25
N ARG A 707 7.64 13.73 14.37
CA ARG A 707 7.55 12.72 15.43
C ARG A 707 6.25 12.95 16.19
N LEU A 708 5.45 11.90 16.35
CA LEU A 708 4.30 11.87 17.24
C LEU A 708 4.73 11.30 18.61
N GLN A 709 4.29 11.95 19.66
CA GLN A 709 4.24 11.43 21.02
C GLN A 709 2.84 11.64 21.57
N ASP A 710 2.23 10.60 22.11
CA ASP A 710 0.91 10.68 22.74
C ASP A 710 0.90 9.86 24.03
N ALA A 711 0.25 10.42 25.06
CA ALA A 711 0.13 9.81 26.37
C ALA A 711 -1.30 10.03 26.88
N ASP A 712 -2.16 9.04 26.63
CA ASP A 712 -3.57 9.08 27.06
C ASP A 712 -4.00 7.72 27.64
N GLY A 713 -4.87 7.75 28.65
CA GLY A 713 -5.50 6.56 29.21
C GLY A 713 -4.56 5.50 29.81
N GLY A 714 -3.28 5.83 30.07
CA GLY A 714 -2.25 4.88 30.52
C GLY A 714 -1.49 4.19 29.39
N GLU A 715 -1.79 4.52 28.13
CA GLU A 715 -1.01 4.13 26.97
C GLU A 715 0.08 5.17 26.65
N GLN A 716 1.23 4.71 26.19
CA GLN A 716 2.28 5.55 25.63
C GLN A 716 2.43 5.22 24.14
N GLN A 717 2.43 6.25 23.28
CA GLN A 717 2.61 6.09 21.84
C GLN A 717 3.79 6.91 21.34
N LEU A 718 4.54 6.33 20.40
CA LEU A 718 5.53 7.03 19.58
C LEU A 718 5.29 6.73 18.10
N GLY A 719 5.51 7.72 17.24
CA GLY A 719 5.20 7.60 15.82
C GLY A 719 5.99 8.55 14.92
N LEU A 720 5.85 8.31 13.61
CA LEU A 720 6.41 9.15 12.54
C LEU A 720 5.31 9.45 11.53
N LEU A 721 5.19 10.73 11.20
CA LEU A 721 4.16 11.26 10.32
C LEU A 721 4.79 12.14 9.23
N ILE A 722 4.20 12.09 8.05
CA ILE A 722 4.48 12.99 6.92
C ILE A 722 3.22 13.83 6.72
N ALA A 723 3.33 15.15 6.81
CA ALA A 723 2.25 16.07 6.46
C ALA A 723 2.60 16.73 5.13
N THR A 724 1.73 16.62 4.12
CA THR A 724 1.96 17.16 2.78
C THR A 724 0.86 18.13 2.41
N ARG A 725 1.22 19.28 1.84
CA ARG A 725 0.28 20.38 1.60
C ARG A 725 -0.77 19.97 0.60
N LEU A 726 -2.03 20.23 0.95
CA LEU A 726 -3.17 20.11 0.07
C LEU A 726 -3.35 21.42 -0.71
N PRO A 727 -3.84 21.36 -1.96
CA PRO A 727 -4.31 22.53 -2.69
C PRO A 727 -5.37 23.30 -1.89
N ASP A 728 -5.39 24.62 -2.06
CA ASP A 728 -6.29 25.55 -1.34
C ASP A 728 -7.77 25.33 -1.69
#